data_AF-A0A6G2QA32-F1
#
_entry.id   AF-A0A6G2QA32-F1
#
_cell.length_a   1.000
_cell.length_b   1.000
_cell.length_c   1.000
_cell.angle_alpha   90.00
_cell.angle_beta   90.00
_cell.angle_gamma   90.00
#
_symmetry.space_group_name_H-M   'P 1'
#
loop_
_entity.id
_entity.type
_entity.pdbx_description
1 polymer ?
#
loop_
_entity_poly.entity_id
_entity_poly.type
_entity_poly.pdbx_seq_one_letter_code
_entity_poly.pdbx_strand_id
1 'polypeptide(L)'
;AAEPRWARYVAAALDAAPVYQEEPATDGTGAEVFAHVVRPLVAPATERLADLLAGVPATERSVWQGEFEAWLTSQLVRLAARTLVRELAGARRAGRLAGATSRERFASFVAGAGTRRGLGDLFAAYPVLARMLGQTSLDALDAAAELAARFRADRGELVAALLDGRDPGALVRVELGLGDAHQGNRSVAVLRFADGARVVYKPRPLGQHALLDELAAWMDTKVPDLALRTARTVRREGYGWLEFVSHSWCRSVTETDAFYRRQGVLLALLYAVDGADMHYENVIACGDQPVLVDAETLLHTGLGQAMTAGADPAADALHTSVHRTCLLPHLLIGEHGALDISALGRSTDGTFPSEGLHWADSGRDTMRAVRGPLLSPAAQNQPLPDGRPLDGADHRAALLDGFRTAYAAIAAHGGELTGEDGPLTAAADSPARLIARATRLYATLLEESTHPALLGDALARDGVFAVLWTESEHDRARSRLIEHETADLWRGDVPLFTHRPSGTGVRAADGTWLADVLPEASLAAVRKKIARMDEIDCRDQEWIVSATLAARGACDPADRPRSALTVAPVPAVVPDASRLLAAVCGIADDIAARAVRDGGRANWLGLERVSGPHWAVLPMGAGLAQGYCGVALFLAHTGALTGADRYTALAREAVRPLPALLKALAADPELGAAAGPGAYDGLGGICYALVRLSALLGEELTQVLPDALTAL
;
A
#
# COMPACT_ATOMS: atom_id res chain seq x y z
N ALA A 1 -39.40 -11.23 -0.08
CA ALA A 1 -38.30 -10.54 0.64
C ALA A 1 -38.73 -9.10 0.90
N ALA A 2 -38.35 -8.51 2.04
CA ALA A 2 -38.59 -7.08 2.29
C ALA A 2 -37.78 -6.22 1.31
N GLU A 3 -38.32 -5.08 0.90
CA GLU A 3 -37.63 -4.15 -0.01
C GLU A 3 -36.35 -3.59 0.64
N PRO A 4 -35.19 -3.62 -0.05
CA PRO A 4 -33.94 -3.10 0.49
C PRO A 4 -34.00 -1.62 0.90
N ARG A 5 -33.23 -1.22 1.92
CA ARG A 5 -33.20 0.18 2.42
C ARG A 5 -32.77 1.17 1.33
N TRP A 6 -31.79 0.82 0.51
CA TRP A 6 -31.33 1.67 -0.60
C TRP A 6 -32.44 1.89 -1.65
N ALA A 7 -33.26 0.87 -1.93
CA ALA A 7 -34.32 0.97 -2.95
C ALA A 7 -35.42 1.93 -2.49
N ARG A 8 -35.85 1.80 -1.23
CA ARG A 8 -36.78 2.75 -0.59
C ARG A 8 -36.23 4.17 -0.54
N TYR A 9 -34.92 4.31 -0.30
CA TYR A 9 -34.25 5.61 -0.29
C TYR A 9 -34.27 6.26 -1.67
N VAL A 10 -33.88 5.52 -2.71
CA VAL A 10 -33.87 6.00 -4.11
C VAL A 10 -35.28 6.34 -4.57
N ALA A 11 -36.28 5.51 -4.27
CA ALA A 11 -37.69 5.79 -4.61
C ALA A 11 -38.16 7.10 -3.97
N ALA A 12 -37.91 7.28 -2.67
CA ALA A 12 -38.26 8.53 -1.97
C ALA A 12 -37.50 9.75 -2.53
N ALA A 13 -36.22 9.59 -2.89
CA ALA A 13 -35.41 10.64 -3.50
C ALA A 13 -35.95 11.03 -4.89
N LEU A 14 -36.37 10.06 -5.71
CA LEU A 14 -37.03 10.31 -7.00
C LEU A 14 -38.37 11.03 -6.82
N ASP A 15 -39.18 10.60 -5.86
CA ASP A 15 -40.46 11.25 -5.56
C ASP A 15 -40.27 12.68 -5.07
N ALA A 16 -39.20 12.96 -4.32
CA ALA A 16 -38.85 14.32 -3.88
C ALA A 16 -38.13 15.15 -4.95
N ALA A 17 -37.59 14.52 -6.02
CA ALA A 17 -36.84 15.21 -7.06
C ALA A 17 -37.72 16.24 -7.81
N PRO A 18 -37.14 17.37 -8.24
CA PRO A 18 -37.88 18.42 -8.91
C PRO A 18 -38.45 17.94 -10.26
N VAL A 19 -39.66 18.41 -10.58
CA VAL A 19 -40.28 18.16 -11.91
C VAL A 19 -39.63 19.04 -12.98
N TYR A 20 -39.21 20.25 -12.59
CA TYR A 20 -38.49 21.21 -13.41
C TYR A 20 -37.36 21.81 -12.59
N GLN A 21 -36.22 22.04 -13.23
CA GLN A 21 -35.05 22.64 -12.62
C GLN A 21 -34.50 23.72 -13.56
N GLU A 22 -34.19 24.89 -13.01
CA GLU A 22 -33.52 25.95 -13.77
C GLU A 22 -32.09 25.52 -14.16
N GLU A 23 -31.59 26.06 -15.26
CA GLU A 23 -30.22 25.79 -15.71
C GLU A 23 -29.21 26.31 -14.68
N PRO A 24 -28.42 25.43 -14.04
CA PRO A 24 -27.50 25.86 -13.01
C PRO A 24 -26.31 26.60 -13.61
N ALA A 25 -25.75 27.55 -12.85
CA ALA A 25 -24.40 28.03 -13.09
C ALA A 25 -23.40 26.91 -12.78
N THR A 26 -22.69 26.42 -13.79
CA THR A 26 -21.74 25.32 -13.64
C THR A 26 -20.33 25.89 -13.45
N ASP A 27 -20.02 26.30 -12.22
CA ASP A 27 -18.73 26.92 -11.86
C ASP A 27 -17.69 25.88 -11.40
N GLY A 28 -18.08 24.60 -11.31
CA GLY A 28 -17.22 23.50 -10.90
C GLY A 28 -16.17 23.10 -11.95
N THR A 29 -15.16 22.35 -11.51
CA THR A 29 -14.14 21.74 -12.37
C THR A 29 -14.20 20.21 -12.28
N GLY A 30 -13.67 19.52 -13.29
CA GLY A 30 -13.67 18.06 -13.29
C GLY A 30 -15.08 17.47 -13.33
N ALA A 31 -15.33 16.43 -12.54
CA ALA A 31 -16.64 15.79 -12.43
C ALA A 31 -17.66 16.60 -11.63
N GLU A 32 -17.21 17.51 -10.74
CA GLU A 32 -18.07 18.27 -9.81
C GLU A 32 -19.10 19.16 -10.53
N VAL A 33 -18.91 19.42 -11.83
CA VAL A 33 -19.91 20.04 -12.71
C VAL A 33 -21.25 19.29 -12.74
N PHE A 34 -21.31 18.04 -12.31
CA PHE A 34 -22.53 17.23 -12.19
C PHE A 34 -23.18 17.25 -10.81
N ALA A 35 -22.69 18.04 -9.84
CA ALA A 35 -23.23 18.10 -8.47
C ALA A 35 -24.76 18.29 -8.43
N HIS A 36 -25.30 19.12 -9.32
CA HIS A 36 -26.75 19.36 -9.42
C HIS A 36 -27.57 18.12 -9.78
N VAL A 37 -27.00 17.15 -10.50
CA VAL A 37 -27.70 15.92 -10.91
C VAL A 37 -27.92 15.00 -9.70
N VAL A 38 -26.94 14.92 -8.80
CA VAL A 38 -27.01 14.03 -7.62
C VAL A 38 -27.71 14.67 -6.42
N ARG A 39 -27.94 15.99 -6.45
CA ARG A 39 -28.57 16.75 -5.36
C ARG A 39 -29.86 16.13 -4.80
N PRO A 40 -30.79 15.56 -5.61
CA PRO A 40 -31.98 14.90 -5.07
C PRO A 40 -31.69 13.69 -4.18
N LEU A 41 -30.52 13.07 -4.30
CA LEU A 41 -30.05 12.02 -3.39
C LEU A 41 -29.22 12.55 -2.23
N VAL A 42 -28.60 13.73 -2.35
CA VAL A 42 -27.80 14.32 -1.27
C VAL A 42 -28.68 15.02 -0.24
N ALA A 43 -29.59 15.88 -0.69
CA ALA A 43 -30.38 16.74 0.20
C ALA A 43 -31.18 15.95 1.26
N PRO A 44 -31.89 14.84 0.92
CA PRO A 44 -32.60 14.07 1.94
C PRO A 44 -31.67 13.38 2.96
N ALA A 45 -30.46 12.96 2.56
CA ALA A 45 -29.48 12.42 3.51
C ALA A 45 -28.97 13.52 4.44
N THR A 46 -28.67 14.69 3.89
CA THR A 46 -28.21 15.87 4.65
C THR A 46 -29.26 16.34 5.66
N GLU A 47 -30.53 16.38 5.27
CA GLU A 47 -31.65 16.71 6.17
C GLU A 47 -31.78 15.67 7.29
N ARG A 48 -31.73 14.38 6.95
CA ARG A 48 -31.76 13.30 7.96
C ARG A 48 -30.58 13.39 8.94
N LEU A 49 -29.39 13.76 8.47
CA LEU A 49 -28.26 14.00 9.38
C LEU A 49 -28.57 15.16 10.32
N ALA A 50 -29.10 16.27 9.82
CA ALA A 50 -29.46 17.42 10.64
C ALA A 50 -30.50 17.06 11.73
N ASP A 51 -31.47 16.20 11.41
CA ASP A 51 -32.46 15.67 12.35
C ASP A 51 -31.81 14.80 13.44
N LEU A 52 -30.90 13.90 13.06
CA LEU A 52 -30.14 13.07 14.01
C LEU A 52 -29.25 13.93 14.93
N LEU A 53 -28.84 15.10 14.47
CA LEU A 53 -28.04 16.07 15.21
C LEU A 53 -28.87 17.17 15.90
N ALA A 54 -30.19 16.97 16.08
CA ALA A 54 -31.08 17.95 16.71
C ALA A 54 -30.64 18.40 18.13
N GLY A 55 -29.87 17.57 18.84
CA GLY A 55 -29.28 17.88 20.15
C GLY A 55 -27.90 18.55 20.13
N VAL A 56 -27.32 18.82 18.95
CA VAL A 56 -26.02 19.49 18.77
C VAL A 56 -26.25 21.00 18.62
N PRO A 57 -25.38 21.88 19.19
CA PRO A 57 -25.47 23.32 19.00
C PRO A 57 -25.61 23.70 17.51
N ALA A 58 -26.47 24.68 17.22
CA ALA A 58 -26.83 25.03 15.83
C ALA A 58 -25.60 25.37 14.96
N THR A 59 -24.60 26.05 15.53
CA THR A 59 -23.34 26.38 14.85
C THR A 59 -22.53 25.16 14.46
N GLU A 60 -22.40 24.16 15.33
CA GLU A 60 -21.69 22.92 15.02
C GLU A 60 -22.51 22.03 14.07
N ARG A 61 -23.85 22.04 14.22
CA ARG A 61 -24.74 21.33 13.30
C ARG A 61 -24.59 21.82 11.87
N SER A 62 -24.47 23.12 11.64
CA SER A 62 -24.23 23.66 10.29
C SER A 62 -22.89 23.23 9.71
N VAL A 63 -21.86 23.03 10.54
CA VAL A 63 -20.57 22.49 10.09
C VAL A 63 -20.73 21.04 9.65
N TRP A 64 -21.33 20.18 10.50
CA TRP A 64 -21.59 18.78 10.14
C TRP A 64 -22.40 18.67 8.85
N GLN A 65 -23.46 19.47 8.73
CA GLN A 65 -24.33 19.47 7.57
C GLN A 65 -23.59 19.87 6.29
N GLY A 66 -22.87 20.99 6.31
CA GLY A 66 -22.18 21.52 5.13
C GLY A 66 -21.04 20.62 4.67
N GLU A 67 -20.22 20.11 5.60
CA GLU A 67 -19.11 19.21 5.27
C GLU A 67 -19.62 17.85 4.76
N PHE A 68 -20.68 17.31 5.37
CA PHE A 68 -21.32 16.08 4.90
C PHE A 68 -21.93 16.24 3.51
N GLU A 69 -22.66 17.34 3.26
CA GLU A 69 -23.27 17.62 1.96
C GLU A 69 -22.20 17.71 0.85
N ALA A 70 -21.13 18.47 1.10
CA ALA A 70 -20.04 18.62 0.14
C ALA A 70 -19.33 17.29 -0.14
N TRP A 71 -19.01 16.54 0.92
CA TRP A 71 -18.35 15.24 0.79
C TRP A 71 -19.23 14.20 0.09
N LEU A 72 -20.50 14.05 0.49
CA LEU A 72 -21.43 13.10 -0.14
C LEU A 72 -21.67 13.47 -1.60
N THR A 73 -21.84 14.76 -1.93
CA THR A 73 -21.96 15.22 -3.32
C THR A 73 -20.78 14.74 -4.15
N SER A 74 -19.56 14.98 -3.68
CA SER A 74 -18.34 14.60 -4.39
C SER A 74 -18.21 13.08 -4.57
N GLN A 75 -18.60 12.29 -3.56
CA GLN A 75 -18.64 10.82 -3.64
C GLN A 75 -19.64 10.34 -4.71
N LEU A 76 -20.89 10.81 -4.66
CA LEU A 76 -21.94 10.40 -5.61
C LEU A 76 -21.63 10.84 -7.04
N VAL A 77 -21.06 12.04 -7.21
CA VAL A 77 -20.60 12.55 -8.50
C VAL A 77 -19.52 11.62 -9.09
N ARG A 78 -18.49 11.25 -8.31
CA ARG A 78 -17.44 10.33 -8.80
C ARG A 78 -18.02 9.02 -9.32
N LEU A 79 -18.98 8.44 -8.60
CA LEU A 79 -19.63 7.19 -9.00
C LEU A 79 -20.46 7.34 -10.29
N ALA A 80 -21.13 8.48 -10.47
CA ALA A 80 -22.04 8.72 -11.60
C ALA A 80 -21.35 9.30 -12.84
N ALA A 81 -20.18 9.93 -12.70
CA ALA A 81 -19.60 10.81 -13.72
C ALA A 81 -19.38 10.11 -15.08
N ARG A 82 -18.85 8.88 -15.12
CA ARG A 82 -18.63 8.14 -16.38
C ARG A 82 -19.94 7.90 -17.12
N THR A 83 -21.00 7.57 -16.39
CA THR A 83 -22.34 7.35 -16.93
C THR A 83 -22.96 8.65 -17.42
N LEU A 84 -22.88 9.73 -16.63
CA LEU A 84 -23.41 11.03 -17.01
C LEU A 84 -22.71 11.60 -18.26
N VAL A 85 -21.40 11.42 -18.39
CA VAL A 85 -20.66 11.78 -19.60
C VAL A 85 -21.09 10.95 -20.81
N ARG A 86 -21.37 9.66 -20.64
CA ARG A 86 -21.91 8.82 -21.73
C ARG A 86 -23.29 9.28 -22.18
N GLU A 87 -24.18 9.59 -21.24
CA GLU A 87 -25.52 10.09 -21.53
C GLU A 87 -25.48 11.48 -22.18
N LEU A 88 -24.60 12.37 -21.71
CA LEU A 88 -24.35 13.68 -22.32
C LEU A 88 -23.93 13.53 -23.78
N ALA A 89 -22.97 12.64 -24.08
CA ALA A 89 -22.53 12.37 -25.44
C ALA A 89 -23.63 11.76 -26.31
N GLY A 90 -24.52 10.93 -25.74
CA GLY A 90 -25.71 10.39 -26.40
C GLY A 90 -26.73 11.48 -26.72
N ALA A 91 -27.07 12.33 -25.76
CA ALA A 91 -28.00 13.44 -25.91
C ALA A 91 -27.51 14.47 -26.94
N ARG A 92 -26.20 14.79 -26.93
CA ARG A 92 -25.57 15.66 -27.93
C ARG A 92 -25.71 15.09 -29.34
N ARG A 93 -25.35 13.82 -29.55
CA ARG A 93 -25.45 13.17 -30.87
C ARG A 93 -26.89 13.10 -31.40
N ALA A 94 -27.86 12.99 -30.50
CA ALA A 94 -29.28 12.98 -30.82
C ALA A 94 -29.89 14.38 -31.01
N GLY A 95 -29.11 15.46 -30.84
CA GLY A 95 -29.62 16.84 -30.96
C GLY A 95 -30.65 17.23 -29.89
N ARG A 96 -30.62 16.58 -28.71
CA ARG A 96 -31.61 16.76 -27.64
C ARG A 96 -31.26 17.86 -26.62
N LEU A 97 -30.11 18.53 -26.78
CA LEU A 97 -29.61 19.54 -25.84
C LEU A 97 -29.99 20.94 -26.32
N ALA A 98 -30.63 21.74 -25.46
CA ALA A 98 -30.95 23.13 -25.76
C ALA A 98 -29.75 24.04 -25.45
N GLY A 99 -29.57 25.11 -26.24
CA GLY A 99 -28.46 26.07 -26.06
C GLY A 99 -27.65 26.31 -27.33
N ALA A 100 -27.26 27.57 -27.55
CA ALA A 100 -26.43 27.99 -28.67
C ALA A 100 -24.96 27.59 -28.44
N THR A 101 -24.49 27.67 -27.19
CA THR A 101 -23.10 27.34 -26.83
C THR A 101 -22.95 25.93 -26.25
N SER A 102 -21.73 25.40 -26.24
CA SER A 102 -21.42 24.09 -25.63
C SER A 102 -21.68 24.07 -24.12
N ARG A 103 -21.54 25.21 -23.45
CA ARG A 103 -21.83 25.37 -22.02
C ARG A 103 -23.33 25.41 -21.75
N GLU A 104 -24.10 26.15 -22.55
CA GLU A 104 -25.57 26.14 -22.42
C GLU A 104 -26.14 24.74 -22.65
N ARG A 105 -25.64 24.01 -23.66
CA ARG A 105 -26.05 22.61 -23.89
C ARG A 105 -25.69 21.68 -22.75
N PHE A 106 -24.57 21.91 -22.08
CA PHE A 106 -24.21 21.18 -20.87
C PHE A 106 -25.15 21.52 -19.70
N ALA A 107 -25.40 22.80 -19.44
CA ALA A 107 -26.30 23.24 -18.38
C ALA A 107 -27.73 22.70 -18.59
N SER A 108 -28.22 22.71 -19.84
CA SER A 108 -29.48 22.09 -20.24
C SER A 108 -29.52 20.59 -19.92
N PHE A 109 -28.42 19.85 -20.20
CA PHE A 109 -28.30 18.44 -19.82
C PHE A 109 -28.38 18.24 -18.30
N VAL A 110 -27.59 18.99 -17.53
CA VAL A 110 -27.53 18.88 -16.06
C VAL A 110 -28.89 19.17 -15.43
N ALA A 111 -29.55 20.24 -15.88
CA ALA A 111 -30.89 20.61 -15.41
C ALA A 111 -31.90 19.50 -15.70
N GLY A 112 -31.90 18.95 -16.92
CA GLY A 112 -32.79 17.86 -17.30
C GLY A 112 -32.51 16.56 -16.55
N ALA A 113 -31.24 16.18 -16.42
CA ALA A 113 -30.82 14.94 -15.77
C ALA A 113 -31.13 14.92 -14.27
N GLY A 114 -31.10 16.06 -13.58
CA GLY A 114 -31.45 16.18 -12.16
C GLY A 114 -32.94 16.16 -11.84
N THR A 115 -33.82 16.15 -12.85
CA THR A 115 -35.27 16.07 -12.63
C THR A 115 -35.72 14.66 -12.26
N ARG A 116 -36.92 14.53 -11.67
CA ARG A 116 -37.57 13.23 -11.42
C ARG A 116 -37.58 12.33 -12.66
N ARG A 117 -37.91 12.90 -13.83
CA ARG A 117 -37.91 12.15 -15.09
C ARG A 117 -36.50 11.78 -15.51
N GLY A 118 -35.56 12.73 -15.48
CA GLY A 118 -34.17 12.49 -15.87
C GLY A 118 -33.49 11.40 -15.04
N LEU A 119 -33.62 11.47 -13.72
CA LEU A 119 -33.12 10.45 -12.81
C LEU A 119 -33.87 9.11 -12.97
N GLY A 120 -35.18 9.15 -13.19
CA GLY A 120 -35.98 7.95 -13.47
C GLY A 120 -35.52 7.21 -14.72
N ASP A 121 -35.32 7.94 -15.83
CA ASP A 121 -34.80 7.40 -17.08
C ASP A 121 -33.37 6.86 -16.90
N LEU A 122 -32.51 7.59 -16.17
CA LEU A 122 -31.14 7.16 -15.87
C LEU A 122 -31.12 5.87 -15.04
N PHE A 123 -31.91 5.77 -13.98
CA PHE A 123 -31.94 4.61 -13.10
C PHE A 123 -32.65 3.40 -13.72
N ALA A 124 -33.58 3.63 -14.66
CA ALA A 124 -34.14 2.56 -15.47
C ALA A 124 -33.09 1.96 -16.42
N ALA A 125 -32.23 2.79 -17.01
CA ALA A 125 -31.14 2.34 -17.88
C ALA A 125 -29.95 1.74 -17.10
N TYR A 126 -29.68 2.25 -15.90
CA TYR A 126 -28.55 1.88 -15.05
C TYR A 126 -28.98 1.55 -13.61
N PRO A 127 -29.74 0.46 -13.39
CA PRO A 127 -30.27 0.11 -12.06
C PRO A 127 -29.16 -0.20 -11.04
N VAL A 128 -28.00 -0.68 -11.48
CA VAL A 128 -26.86 -0.92 -10.58
C VAL A 128 -26.30 0.41 -10.06
N LEU A 129 -26.25 1.46 -10.90
CA LEU A 129 -25.86 2.80 -10.48
C LEU A 129 -26.84 3.33 -9.41
N ALA A 130 -28.14 3.15 -9.62
CA ALA A 130 -29.16 3.56 -8.64
C ALA A 130 -28.91 2.89 -7.27
N ARG A 131 -28.63 1.59 -7.27
CA ARG A 131 -28.24 0.86 -6.05
C ARG A 131 -26.99 1.43 -5.40
N MET A 132 -25.93 1.67 -6.17
CA MET A 132 -24.68 2.21 -5.65
C MET A 132 -24.90 3.59 -5.00
N LEU A 133 -25.53 4.53 -5.69
CA LEU A 133 -25.76 5.87 -5.17
C LEU A 133 -26.65 5.86 -3.91
N GLY A 134 -27.71 5.05 -3.93
CA GLY A 134 -28.60 4.90 -2.77
C GLY A 134 -27.91 4.27 -1.56
N GLN A 135 -27.10 3.24 -1.78
CA GLN A 135 -26.36 2.56 -0.73
C GLN A 135 -25.28 3.48 -0.12
N THR A 136 -24.48 4.14 -0.97
CA THR A 136 -23.46 5.11 -0.53
C THR A 136 -24.09 6.25 0.28
N SER A 137 -25.24 6.78 -0.15
CA SER A 137 -25.94 7.85 0.60
C SER A 137 -26.32 7.42 2.01
N LEU A 138 -26.80 6.19 2.17
CA LEU A 138 -27.22 5.66 3.48
C LEU A 138 -26.03 5.30 4.36
N ASP A 139 -24.99 4.68 3.79
CA ASP A 139 -23.80 4.29 4.53
C ASP A 139 -23.01 5.53 4.99
N ALA A 140 -22.86 6.53 4.12
CA ALA A 140 -22.25 7.81 4.45
C ALA A 140 -23.02 8.53 5.57
N LEU A 141 -24.36 8.55 5.51
CA LEU A 141 -25.22 9.12 6.55
C LEU A 141 -25.00 8.42 7.89
N ASP A 142 -25.04 7.09 7.92
CA ASP A 142 -24.87 6.31 9.14
C ASP A 142 -23.47 6.53 9.74
N ALA A 143 -22.42 6.56 8.90
CA ALA A 143 -21.04 6.80 9.34
C ALA A 143 -20.83 8.22 9.90
N ALA A 144 -21.40 9.25 9.24
CA ALA A 144 -21.32 10.63 9.71
C ALA A 144 -22.08 10.83 11.02
N ALA A 145 -23.27 10.25 11.15
CA ALA A 145 -24.05 10.31 12.39
C ALA A 145 -23.34 9.59 13.55
N GLU A 146 -22.73 8.43 13.29
CA GLU A 146 -21.92 7.69 14.26
C GLU A 146 -20.71 8.50 14.74
N LEU A 147 -19.96 9.11 13.81
CA LEU A 147 -18.83 9.98 14.13
C LEU A 147 -19.28 11.16 15.00
N ALA A 148 -20.33 11.88 14.61
CA ALA A 148 -20.84 13.01 15.38
C ALA A 148 -21.30 12.60 16.80
N ALA A 149 -21.93 11.43 16.93
CA ALA A 149 -22.33 10.89 18.23
C ALA A 149 -21.11 10.55 19.11
N ARG A 150 -20.09 9.90 18.55
CA ARG A 150 -18.83 9.57 19.24
C ARG A 150 -18.06 10.82 19.65
N PHE A 151 -17.95 11.81 18.76
CA PHE A 151 -17.34 13.11 19.07
C PHE A 151 -18.00 13.76 20.28
N ARG A 152 -19.34 13.83 20.30
CA ARG A 152 -20.08 14.43 21.42
C ARG A 152 -19.84 13.68 22.73
N ALA A 153 -19.82 12.35 22.69
CA ALA A 153 -19.58 11.52 23.87
C ALA A 153 -18.15 11.71 24.41
N ASP A 154 -17.17 11.87 23.53
CA ASP A 154 -15.76 11.88 23.91
C ASP A 154 -15.16 13.26 24.08
N ARG A 155 -15.85 14.35 23.70
CA ARG A 155 -15.31 15.72 23.70
C ARG A 155 -14.56 16.10 24.98
N GLY A 156 -15.10 15.76 26.16
CA GLY A 156 -14.44 16.04 27.44
C GLY A 156 -13.09 15.33 27.58
N GLU A 157 -13.02 14.07 27.18
CA GLU A 157 -11.77 13.29 27.17
C GLU A 157 -10.79 13.79 26.12
N LEU A 158 -11.27 14.20 24.93
CA LEU A 158 -10.42 14.79 23.89
C LEU A 158 -9.75 16.07 24.39
N VAL A 159 -10.50 16.92 25.09
CA VAL A 159 -9.97 18.13 25.71
C VAL A 159 -8.92 17.79 26.76
N ALA A 160 -9.21 16.84 27.65
CA ALA A 160 -8.30 16.46 28.73
C ALA A 160 -7.01 15.81 28.21
N ALA A 161 -7.11 14.85 27.29
CA ALA A 161 -5.99 13.99 26.91
C ALA A 161 -5.20 14.49 25.68
N LEU A 162 -5.87 15.10 24.69
CA LEU A 162 -5.26 15.47 23.41
C LEU A 162 -5.05 16.97 23.26
N LEU A 163 -5.76 17.80 24.03
CA LEU A 163 -5.74 19.27 23.92
C LEU A 163 -5.27 19.95 25.22
N ASP A 164 -4.50 19.23 26.04
CA ASP A 164 -3.87 19.73 27.26
C ASP A 164 -4.84 20.36 28.27
N GLY A 165 -6.08 19.89 28.32
CA GLY A 165 -7.14 20.43 29.18
C GLY A 165 -7.64 21.83 28.80
N ARG A 166 -7.25 22.37 27.64
CA ARG A 166 -7.68 23.68 27.16
C ARG A 166 -8.90 23.54 26.27
N ASP A 167 -9.98 24.26 26.58
CA ASP A 167 -11.16 24.29 25.73
C ASP A 167 -10.81 24.90 24.36
N PRO A 168 -10.89 24.14 23.26
CA PRO A 168 -10.49 24.60 21.94
C PRO A 168 -11.59 25.45 21.26
N GLY A 169 -12.72 25.67 21.94
CA GLY A 169 -13.88 26.36 21.40
C GLY A 169 -14.73 25.47 20.49
N ALA A 170 -15.64 26.08 19.72
CA ALA A 170 -16.57 25.34 18.87
C ALA A 170 -15.86 24.56 17.76
N LEU A 171 -16.46 23.46 17.33
CA LEU A 171 -16.08 22.77 16.10
C LEU A 171 -16.37 23.68 14.89
N VAL A 172 -15.37 23.91 14.04
CA VAL A 172 -15.49 24.82 12.87
C VAL A 172 -15.31 24.11 11.54
N ARG A 173 -14.72 22.92 11.52
CA ARG A 173 -14.55 22.11 10.31
C ARG A 173 -14.47 20.62 10.63
N VAL A 174 -14.99 19.79 9.74
CA VAL A 174 -14.81 18.34 9.73
C VAL A 174 -14.37 17.91 8.35
N GLU A 175 -13.18 17.35 8.24
CA GLU A 175 -12.66 16.79 7.00
C GLU A 175 -13.00 15.30 6.99
N LEU A 176 -14.01 14.92 6.20
CA LEU A 176 -14.51 13.55 6.05
C LEU A 176 -13.84 12.84 4.87
N GLY A 177 -13.82 11.51 4.89
CA GLY A 177 -13.34 10.72 3.76
C GLY A 177 -11.82 10.73 3.59
N LEU A 178 -11.07 10.83 4.68
CA LEU A 178 -9.61 10.73 4.63
C LEU A 178 -9.21 9.25 4.64
N GLY A 179 -8.42 8.85 3.64
CA GLY A 179 -8.05 7.45 3.41
C GLY A 179 -9.19 6.59 2.85
N ASP A 180 -8.97 5.28 2.83
CA ASP A 180 -9.94 4.31 2.29
C ASP A 180 -11.20 4.21 3.16
N ALA A 181 -12.33 4.00 2.48
CA ALA A 181 -13.61 3.69 3.11
C ALA A 181 -13.72 2.18 3.38
N HIS A 182 -14.15 1.84 4.58
CA HIS A 182 -14.36 0.46 5.02
C HIS A 182 -15.70 0.32 5.76
N GLN A 183 -16.23 -0.91 5.82
CA GLN A 183 -17.33 -1.29 6.71
C GLN A 183 -18.57 -0.36 6.63
N GLY A 184 -18.91 0.16 5.47
CA GLY A 184 -20.02 1.07 5.27
C GLY A 184 -19.59 2.52 5.33
N ASN A 185 -18.65 2.88 4.46
CA ASN A 185 -18.21 4.25 4.28
C ASN A 185 -17.53 4.89 5.50
N ARG A 186 -17.11 4.08 6.48
CA ARG A 186 -16.30 4.56 7.61
C ARG A 186 -14.89 4.83 7.12
N SER A 187 -14.40 6.02 7.40
CA SER A 187 -13.06 6.49 7.01
C SER A 187 -12.48 7.36 8.11
N VAL A 188 -11.19 7.70 8.01
CA VAL A 188 -10.54 8.63 8.92
C VAL A 188 -11.18 10.01 8.73
N ALA A 189 -11.29 10.77 9.82
CA ALA A 189 -11.75 12.16 9.76
C ALA A 189 -10.86 13.07 10.61
N VAL A 190 -10.70 14.33 10.20
CA VAL A 190 -10.00 15.35 10.99
C VAL A 190 -10.99 16.41 11.44
N LEU A 191 -11.06 16.66 12.74
CA LEU A 191 -11.92 17.68 13.34
C LEU A 191 -11.06 18.89 13.69
N ARG A 192 -11.49 20.09 13.31
CA ARG A 192 -10.80 21.35 13.60
C ARG A 192 -11.68 22.26 14.45
N PHE A 193 -11.08 22.84 15.47
CA PHE A 193 -11.74 23.73 16.42
C PHE A 193 -11.41 25.21 16.16
N ALA A 194 -12.14 26.10 16.83
CA ALA A 194 -12.07 27.55 16.64
C ALA A 194 -10.68 28.14 16.95
N ASP A 195 -9.96 27.59 17.92
CA ASP A 195 -8.59 27.98 18.26
C ASP A 195 -7.53 27.44 17.26
N GLY A 196 -7.95 26.62 16.30
CA GLY A 196 -7.09 25.98 15.30
C GLY A 196 -6.56 24.61 15.70
N ALA A 197 -6.86 24.12 16.91
CA ALA A 197 -6.52 22.77 17.32
C ALA A 197 -7.22 21.73 16.45
N ARG A 198 -6.63 20.53 16.38
CA ARG A 198 -7.10 19.43 15.54
C ARG A 198 -6.99 18.10 16.26
N VAL A 199 -7.95 17.22 16.00
CA VAL A 199 -7.91 15.81 16.42
C VAL A 199 -8.26 14.91 15.24
N VAL A 200 -7.70 13.70 15.23
CA VAL A 200 -7.94 12.71 14.19
C VAL A 200 -8.84 11.61 14.73
N TYR A 201 -9.93 11.33 14.04
CA TYR A 201 -10.82 10.21 14.33
C TYR A 201 -10.43 8.99 13.50
N LYS A 202 -10.26 7.84 14.15
CA LYS A 202 -10.07 6.55 13.48
C LYS A 202 -11.27 5.65 13.81
N PRO A 203 -12.05 5.20 12.82
CA PRO A 203 -13.24 4.35 13.03
C PRO A 203 -12.87 2.88 13.29
N ARG A 204 -11.80 2.65 14.05
CA ARG A 204 -11.28 1.31 14.40
C ARG A 204 -10.58 1.34 15.76
N PRO A 205 -10.46 0.19 16.45
CA PRO A 205 -9.69 0.10 17.69
C PRO A 205 -8.24 0.56 17.53
N LEU A 206 -7.70 1.22 18.55
CA LEU A 206 -6.31 1.72 18.58
C LEU A 206 -5.41 0.85 19.48
N GLY A 207 -5.68 -0.46 19.54
CA GLY A 207 -4.90 -1.38 20.36
C GLY A 207 -3.47 -1.57 19.86
N GLN A 208 -3.23 -1.46 18.55
CA GLN A 208 -1.87 -1.50 18.00
C GLN A 208 -1.10 -0.19 18.26
N HIS A 209 -1.76 0.97 18.34
CA HIS A 209 -1.12 2.19 18.82
C HIS A 209 -0.70 2.07 20.29
N ALA A 210 -1.50 1.42 21.13
CA ALA A 210 -1.12 1.12 22.50
C ALA A 210 0.13 0.23 22.57
N LEU A 211 0.21 -0.79 21.72
CA LEU A 211 1.41 -1.61 21.61
C LEU A 211 2.63 -0.78 21.17
N LEU A 212 2.47 0.12 20.19
CA LEU A 212 3.54 1.03 19.77
C LEU A 212 4.02 1.92 20.92
N ASP A 213 3.10 2.49 21.71
CA ASP A 213 3.42 3.30 22.89
C ASP A 213 4.25 2.51 23.91
N GLU A 214 3.87 1.26 24.19
CA GLU A 214 4.57 0.37 25.11
C GLU A 214 5.96 -0.04 24.58
N LEU A 215 6.08 -0.33 23.28
CA LEU A 215 7.36 -0.64 22.63
C LEU A 215 8.31 0.55 22.65
N ALA A 216 7.81 1.76 22.37
CA ALA A 216 8.62 2.99 22.42
C ALA A 216 9.08 3.29 23.85
N ALA A 217 8.18 3.23 24.83
CA ALA A 217 8.51 3.42 26.24
C ALA A 217 9.53 2.38 26.75
N TRP A 218 9.36 1.12 26.34
CA TRP A 218 10.33 0.07 26.65
C TRP A 218 11.70 0.39 26.04
N MET A 219 11.77 0.78 24.77
CA MET A 219 13.02 1.11 24.10
C MET A 219 13.73 2.31 24.72
N ASP A 220 12.98 3.33 25.13
CA ASP A 220 13.52 4.51 25.84
C ASP A 220 14.20 4.13 27.17
N THR A 221 13.82 3.00 27.79
CA THR A 221 14.49 2.50 29.00
C THR A 221 15.84 1.82 28.71
N LYS A 222 16.05 1.38 27.46
CA LYS A 222 17.26 0.64 27.03
C LYS A 222 18.24 1.52 26.29
N VAL A 223 17.76 2.56 25.61
CA VAL A 223 18.57 3.45 24.77
C VAL A 223 18.54 4.87 25.34
N PRO A 224 19.65 5.34 25.94
CA PRO A 224 19.75 6.69 26.47
C PRO A 224 19.49 7.75 25.39
N ASP A 225 18.89 8.87 25.82
CA ASP A 225 18.64 10.06 25.00
C ASP A 225 17.81 9.79 23.72
N LEU A 226 17.10 8.67 23.66
CA LEU A 226 16.21 8.34 22.54
C LEU A 226 14.97 9.24 22.54
N ALA A 227 14.11 9.11 23.56
CA ALA A 227 12.83 9.80 23.67
C ALA A 227 12.01 9.66 22.37
N LEU A 228 11.71 8.41 21.99
CA LEU A 228 10.99 8.10 20.77
C LEU A 228 9.52 8.50 20.89
N ARG A 229 9.10 9.53 20.14
CA ARG A 229 7.74 10.05 20.23
C ARG A 229 6.73 9.17 19.50
N THR A 230 5.62 8.84 20.19
CA THR A 230 4.38 8.32 19.60
C THR A 230 3.27 9.36 19.67
N ALA A 231 2.22 9.20 18.86
CA ALA A 231 1.06 10.09 18.88
C ALA A 231 0.16 9.76 20.07
N ARG A 232 -0.22 10.77 20.87
CA ARG A 232 -1.19 10.59 21.96
C ARG A 232 -2.51 10.05 21.44
N THR A 233 -3.12 9.13 22.19
CA THR A 233 -4.37 8.46 21.81
C THR A 233 -5.45 8.52 22.89
N VAL A 234 -6.72 8.60 22.46
CA VAL A 234 -7.90 8.30 23.28
C VAL A 234 -8.55 7.04 22.71
N ARG A 235 -8.47 5.96 23.47
CA ARG A 235 -8.87 4.61 23.05
C ARG A 235 -10.31 4.32 23.47
N ARG A 236 -11.11 3.74 22.56
CA ARG A 236 -12.49 3.30 22.79
C ARG A 236 -12.70 1.90 22.21
N GLU A 237 -13.81 1.27 22.57
CA GLU A 237 -14.19 0.01 21.95
C GLU A 237 -14.64 0.27 20.50
N GLY A 238 -13.97 -0.36 19.53
CA GLY A 238 -14.32 -0.26 18.12
C GLY A 238 -13.85 1.00 17.38
N TYR A 239 -13.30 2.01 18.08
CA TYR A 239 -12.81 3.26 17.48
C TYR A 239 -11.79 3.96 18.38
N GLY A 240 -11.21 5.08 17.93
CA GLY A 240 -10.44 5.95 18.80
C GLY A 240 -10.06 7.28 18.16
N TRP A 241 -9.32 8.07 18.92
CA TRP A 241 -8.86 9.41 18.54
C TRP A 241 -7.36 9.54 18.71
N LEU A 242 -6.71 10.26 17.80
CA LEU A 242 -5.30 10.63 17.91
C LEU A 242 -5.17 12.15 17.99
N GLU A 243 -4.10 12.60 18.65
CA GLU A 243 -3.64 13.97 18.46
C GLU A 243 -3.32 14.22 16.99
N PHE A 244 -3.55 15.44 16.52
CA PHE A 244 -3.08 15.83 15.19
C PHE A 244 -1.58 16.14 15.24
N VAL A 245 -0.76 15.25 14.71
CA VAL A 245 0.69 15.47 14.58
C VAL A 245 0.95 16.44 13.44
N SER A 246 1.47 17.63 13.76
CA SER A 246 1.81 18.62 12.75
C SER A 246 3.25 18.44 12.28
N HIS A 247 3.44 18.45 10.97
CA HIS A 247 4.76 18.45 10.35
C HIS A 247 5.58 19.67 10.77
N SER A 248 6.89 19.46 10.98
CA SER A 248 7.86 20.54 11.17
C SER A 248 9.26 20.12 10.73
N TRP A 249 10.00 21.05 10.11
CA TRP A 249 11.37 20.83 9.65
C TRP A 249 12.38 20.75 10.81
N CYS A 250 13.42 19.94 10.63
CA CYS A 250 14.66 20.02 11.40
C CYS A 250 15.36 21.37 11.13
N ARG A 251 16.04 21.88 12.16
CA ARG A 251 16.69 23.20 12.17
C ARG A 251 18.20 23.12 12.09
N SER A 252 18.77 21.91 12.21
CA SER A 252 20.21 21.68 12.24
C SER A 252 20.58 20.27 11.78
N VAL A 253 21.85 20.05 11.46
CA VAL A 253 22.38 18.72 11.13
C VAL A 253 22.20 17.76 12.32
N THR A 254 22.38 18.24 13.54
CA THR A 254 22.20 17.44 14.77
C THR A 254 20.76 16.98 14.95
N GLU A 255 19.77 17.85 14.71
CA GLU A 255 18.35 17.44 14.73
C GLU A 255 18.04 16.43 13.62
N THR A 256 18.64 16.58 12.44
CA THR A 256 18.47 15.63 11.33
C THR A 256 19.13 14.28 11.61
N ASP A 257 20.33 14.25 12.19
CA ASP A 257 20.97 13.02 12.66
C ASP A 257 20.14 12.33 13.73
N ALA A 258 19.59 13.09 14.68
CA ALA A 258 18.70 12.56 15.71
C ALA A 258 17.40 11.98 15.10
N PHE A 259 16.82 12.64 14.09
CA PHE A 259 15.68 12.13 13.32
C PHE A 259 16.00 10.77 12.69
N TYR A 260 17.09 10.68 11.92
CA TYR A 260 17.44 9.44 11.22
C TYR A 260 17.88 8.33 12.18
N ARG A 261 18.54 8.66 13.29
CA ARG A 261 18.81 7.71 14.37
C ARG A 261 17.52 7.16 14.96
N ARG A 262 16.54 8.01 15.29
CA ARG A 262 15.22 7.55 15.75
C ARG A 262 14.48 6.73 14.72
N GLN A 263 14.62 7.06 13.43
CA GLN A 263 14.03 6.27 12.36
C GLN A 263 14.68 4.88 12.24
N GLY A 264 16.00 4.78 12.44
CA GLY A 264 16.70 3.50 12.55
C GLY A 264 16.24 2.66 13.73
N VAL A 265 16.03 3.29 14.89
CA VAL A 265 15.46 2.62 16.08
C VAL A 265 14.04 2.11 15.80
N LEU A 266 13.20 2.95 15.20
CA LEU A 266 11.84 2.60 14.81
C LEU A 266 11.84 1.42 13.82
N LEU A 267 12.76 1.40 12.86
CA LEU A 267 12.91 0.30 11.91
C LEU A 267 13.21 -1.03 12.61
N ALA A 268 14.09 -1.04 13.61
CA ALA A 268 14.40 -2.26 14.36
C ALA A 268 13.20 -2.74 15.20
N LEU A 269 12.45 -1.81 15.82
CA LEU A 269 11.22 -2.14 16.55
C LEU A 269 10.17 -2.76 15.63
N LEU A 270 9.91 -2.15 14.47
CA LEU A 270 8.94 -2.66 13.49
C LEU A 270 9.38 -4.01 12.91
N TYR A 271 10.68 -4.19 12.66
CA TYR A 271 11.22 -5.48 12.23
C TYR A 271 10.92 -6.58 13.25
N ALA A 272 11.18 -6.31 14.53
CA ALA A 272 10.99 -7.26 15.62
C ALA A 272 9.53 -7.69 15.77
N VAL A 273 8.56 -6.82 15.48
CA VAL A 273 7.12 -7.09 15.67
C VAL A 273 6.35 -7.31 14.37
N ASP A 274 7.03 -7.61 13.26
CA ASP A 274 6.41 -7.80 11.94
C ASP A 274 5.49 -6.64 11.52
N GLY A 275 5.94 -5.41 11.78
CA GLY A 275 5.28 -4.20 11.29
C GLY A 275 5.37 -4.10 9.75
N ALA A 276 4.25 -3.73 9.13
CA ALA A 276 4.14 -3.57 7.69
C ALA A 276 3.49 -2.23 7.32
N ASP A 277 3.58 -1.83 6.04
CA ASP A 277 2.79 -0.71 5.48
C ASP A 277 3.05 0.67 6.11
N MET A 278 4.28 0.93 6.57
CA MET A 278 4.70 2.26 7.08
C MET A 278 5.19 3.17 5.94
N HIS A 279 4.34 3.35 4.93
CA HIS A 279 4.64 4.20 3.76
C HIS A 279 4.66 5.70 4.10
N TYR A 280 5.02 6.54 3.13
CA TYR A 280 5.25 7.99 3.30
C TYR A 280 4.10 8.80 3.92
N GLU A 281 2.87 8.28 3.90
CA GLU A 281 1.68 8.95 4.50
C GLU A 281 1.49 8.61 5.97
N ASN A 282 2.06 7.49 6.43
CA ASN A 282 1.90 6.98 7.79
C ASN A 282 3.00 7.47 8.74
N VAL A 283 4.02 8.16 8.22
CA VAL A 283 5.10 8.79 9.00
C VAL A 283 5.07 10.30 8.80
N ILE A 284 4.99 11.06 9.90
CA ILE A 284 5.10 12.52 9.89
C ILE A 284 6.41 12.94 10.53
N ALA A 285 7.20 13.74 9.82
CA ALA A 285 8.38 14.38 10.39
C ALA A 285 7.97 15.58 11.26
N CYS A 286 8.21 15.46 12.56
CA CYS A 286 7.90 16.48 13.55
C CYS A 286 9.19 16.95 14.22
N GLY A 287 9.98 17.73 13.49
CA GLY A 287 11.33 18.11 13.92
C GLY A 287 12.23 16.89 13.89
N ASP A 288 12.88 16.59 15.01
CA ASP A 288 13.77 15.44 15.15
C ASP A 288 13.04 14.10 15.41
N GLN A 289 11.71 14.06 15.25
CA GLN A 289 10.86 12.90 15.54
C GLN A 289 10.17 12.34 14.28
N PRO A 290 10.43 11.07 13.90
CA PRO A 290 9.64 10.35 12.91
C PRO A 290 8.42 9.71 13.58
N VAL A 291 7.27 10.41 13.57
CA VAL A 291 6.08 9.97 14.30
C VAL A 291 5.19 9.11 13.40
N LEU A 292 4.92 7.87 13.82
CA LEU A 292 3.92 7.02 13.18
C LEU A 292 2.51 7.47 13.56
N VAL A 293 1.70 7.81 12.56
CA VAL A 293 0.28 8.17 12.73
C VAL A 293 -0.67 7.03 12.40
N ASP A 294 -0.15 5.96 11.79
CA ASP A 294 -0.86 4.71 11.60
C ASP A 294 0.00 3.52 12.03
N ALA A 295 -0.58 2.65 12.86
CA ALA A 295 0.08 1.50 13.46
C ALA A 295 -0.81 0.24 13.36
N GLU A 296 -1.87 0.26 12.56
CA GLU A 296 -2.86 -0.83 12.54
C GLU A 296 -2.32 -2.17 12.01
N THR A 297 -1.14 -2.15 11.39
CA THR A 297 -0.44 -3.27 10.73
C THR A 297 0.78 -3.77 11.52
N LEU A 298 0.84 -3.52 12.83
CA LEU A 298 1.76 -4.25 13.70
C LEU A 298 1.30 -5.70 13.87
N LEU A 299 2.25 -6.62 14.09
CA LEU A 299 1.98 -8.07 14.21
C LEU A 299 1.31 -8.64 12.95
N HIS A 300 1.69 -8.19 11.75
CA HIS A 300 0.96 -8.51 10.52
C HIS A 300 1.14 -9.96 10.07
N THR A 301 2.37 -10.51 10.11
CA THR A 301 2.88 -11.77 9.53
C THR A 301 2.53 -12.11 8.08
N GLY A 302 1.43 -11.59 7.55
CA GLY A 302 1.04 -11.59 6.16
C GLY A 302 0.54 -12.94 5.66
N LEU A 303 0.15 -12.93 4.39
CA LEU A 303 -0.07 -14.15 3.62
C LEU A 303 1.14 -14.34 2.71
N GLY A 304 1.59 -15.59 2.56
CA GLY A 304 2.68 -15.92 1.65
C GLY A 304 2.37 -15.47 0.22
N GLN A 305 3.40 -15.14 -0.54
CA GLN A 305 3.24 -14.76 -1.95
C GLN A 305 3.21 -16.03 -2.81
N ALA A 306 2.15 -16.19 -3.61
CA ALA A 306 2.12 -17.24 -4.62
C ALA A 306 3.18 -16.92 -5.70
N MET A 307 4.09 -17.86 -5.94
CA MET A 307 5.18 -17.72 -6.90
C MET A 307 5.04 -18.75 -8.02
N THR A 308 5.31 -18.32 -9.26
CA THR A 308 5.17 -19.13 -10.47
C THR A 308 5.94 -20.46 -10.44
N ALA A 309 7.12 -20.47 -9.79
CA ALA A 309 7.98 -21.66 -9.68
C ALA A 309 7.96 -22.29 -8.28
N GLY A 310 6.89 -22.07 -7.51
CA GLY A 310 6.80 -22.49 -6.10
C GLY A 310 7.59 -21.59 -5.14
N ALA A 311 7.57 -21.95 -3.86
CA ALA A 311 8.19 -21.17 -2.78
C ALA A 311 9.65 -20.80 -3.08
N ASP A 312 10.02 -19.56 -2.79
CA ASP A 312 11.36 -19.03 -2.96
C ASP A 312 11.91 -18.57 -1.60
N PRO A 313 12.93 -19.24 -1.05
CA PRO A 313 13.47 -18.87 0.25
C PRO A 313 14.00 -17.44 0.29
N ALA A 314 14.53 -16.90 -0.82
CA ALA A 314 14.97 -15.51 -0.85
C ALA A 314 13.78 -14.54 -0.85
N ALA A 315 12.67 -14.88 -1.50
CA ALA A 315 11.44 -14.07 -1.44
C ALA A 315 10.88 -14.05 -0.01
N ASP A 316 10.84 -15.21 0.66
CA ASP A 316 10.40 -15.31 2.05
C ASP A 316 11.31 -14.55 3.01
N ALA A 317 12.64 -14.61 2.80
CA ALA A 317 13.60 -13.84 3.58
C ALA A 317 13.42 -12.33 3.39
N LEU A 318 13.28 -11.84 2.14
CA LEU A 318 13.00 -10.42 1.90
C LEU A 318 11.65 -10.02 2.50
N HIS A 319 10.63 -10.85 2.33
CA HIS A 319 9.30 -10.62 2.89
C HIS A 319 9.33 -10.60 4.42
N THR A 320 10.21 -11.31 5.12
CA THR A 320 10.28 -11.29 6.61
C THR A 320 11.31 -10.31 7.17
N SER A 321 12.02 -9.60 6.30
CA SER A 321 13.07 -8.63 6.63
C SER A 321 12.56 -7.23 6.98
N VAL A 322 13.49 -6.35 7.34
CA VAL A 322 13.29 -4.89 7.47
C VAL A 322 12.60 -4.24 6.26
N HIS A 323 12.69 -4.84 5.07
CA HIS A 323 12.07 -4.31 3.84
C HIS A 323 10.53 -4.30 3.91
N ARG A 324 9.89 -5.25 4.61
CA ARG A 324 8.42 -5.31 4.74
C ARG A 324 7.82 -4.05 5.37
N THR A 325 8.59 -3.42 6.26
CA THR A 325 8.11 -2.27 7.02
C THR A 325 7.67 -1.11 6.12
N CYS A 326 8.17 -1.03 4.88
CA CYS A 326 7.99 0.11 3.97
C CYS A 326 8.60 1.43 4.52
N LEU A 327 9.43 1.38 5.58
CA LEU A 327 10.24 2.54 5.98
C LEU A 327 11.44 2.75 5.04
N LEU A 328 11.97 1.67 4.48
CA LEU A 328 13.08 1.66 3.52
C LEU A 328 12.57 1.82 2.08
N PRO A 329 13.39 2.36 1.16
CA PRO A 329 13.01 2.58 -0.24
C PRO A 329 12.23 1.42 -0.85
N HIS A 330 11.00 1.71 -1.28
CA HIS A 330 10.06 0.73 -1.82
C HIS A 330 9.42 1.33 -3.06
N LEU A 331 9.75 0.80 -4.23
CA LEU A 331 9.34 1.39 -5.50
C LEU A 331 7.99 0.83 -5.94
N LEU A 332 7.02 1.74 -6.08
CA LEU A 332 5.82 1.50 -6.87
C LEU A 332 6.15 1.78 -8.34
N ILE A 333 5.93 0.82 -9.22
CA ILE A 333 6.24 0.94 -10.66
C ILE A 333 4.94 0.94 -11.45
N GLY A 334 4.88 1.76 -12.49
CA GLY A 334 3.75 1.87 -13.39
C GLY A 334 4.19 2.41 -14.76
N GLU A 335 3.22 2.70 -15.61
CA GLU A 335 3.41 3.12 -16.99
C GLU A 335 4.20 4.44 -17.11
N HIS A 336 4.09 5.31 -16.11
CA HIS A 336 4.71 6.64 -16.08
C HIS A 336 5.97 6.72 -15.22
N GLY A 337 6.59 5.57 -14.91
CA GLY A 337 7.86 5.49 -14.19
C GLY A 337 7.75 4.78 -12.85
N ALA A 338 8.50 5.25 -11.86
CA ALA A 338 8.53 4.67 -10.53
C ALA A 338 8.43 5.76 -9.45
N LEU A 339 7.79 5.44 -8.34
CA LEU A 339 7.66 6.29 -7.17
C LEU A 339 8.13 5.51 -5.93
N ASP A 340 9.04 6.09 -5.17
CA ASP A 340 9.41 5.55 -3.86
C ASP A 340 8.32 5.90 -2.84
N ILE A 341 7.52 4.90 -2.46
CA ILE A 341 6.41 5.05 -1.50
C ILE A 341 6.86 4.87 -0.04
N SER A 342 8.14 4.67 0.20
CA SER A 342 8.61 4.43 1.57
C SER A 342 8.57 5.67 2.46
N ALA A 343 8.66 5.50 3.78
CA ALA A 343 8.82 6.63 4.69
C ALA A 343 10.11 7.44 4.47
N LEU A 344 11.12 6.87 3.80
CA LEU A 344 12.29 7.62 3.34
C LEU A 344 12.07 8.28 1.98
N GLY A 345 11.10 7.79 1.21
CA GLY A 345 10.79 8.18 -0.15
C GLY A 345 10.41 9.64 -0.28
N ARG A 346 10.79 10.23 -1.42
CA ARG A 346 10.50 11.61 -1.76
C ARG A 346 9.73 11.61 -3.07
N SER A 347 8.55 12.23 -3.10
CA SER A 347 7.90 12.56 -4.36
C SER A 347 8.62 13.77 -4.97
N THR A 348 9.56 13.54 -5.89
CA THR A 348 10.31 14.63 -6.56
C THR A 348 9.51 15.27 -7.70
N ASP A 349 8.64 14.50 -8.34
CA ASP A 349 8.00 14.90 -9.61
C ASP A 349 6.49 15.11 -9.47
N GLY A 350 5.92 14.80 -8.30
CA GLY A 350 4.53 15.07 -7.98
C GLY A 350 3.54 14.22 -8.78
N THR A 351 3.97 13.14 -9.43
CA THR A 351 3.11 12.23 -10.19
C THR A 351 3.21 10.80 -9.69
N PHE A 352 2.07 10.13 -9.53
CA PHE A 352 2.01 8.68 -9.37
C PHE A 352 2.41 8.00 -10.69
N PRO A 353 3.01 6.79 -10.62
CA PRO A 353 3.45 6.07 -11.80
C PRO A 353 2.29 5.44 -12.59
N SER A 354 1.08 5.42 -12.02
CA SER A 354 -0.14 4.92 -12.66
C SER A 354 -1.00 6.06 -13.22
N GLU A 355 -1.72 5.77 -14.30
CA GLU A 355 -2.77 6.65 -14.81
C GLU A 355 -4.03 6.59 -13.95
N GLY A 356 -4.78 7.69 -13.97
CA GLY A 356 -6.15 7.74 -13.44
C GLY A 356 -7.06 8.54 -14.36
N LEU A 357 -8.33 8.63 -13.98
CA LEU A 357 -9.34 9.30 -14.79
C LEU A 357 -9.31 10.82 -14.63
N HIS A 358 -9.23 11.52 -15.75
CA HIS A 358 -9.32 12.97 -15.88
C HIS A 358 -10.52 13.37 -16.75
N TRP A 359 -10.98 14.61 -16.59
CA TRP A 359 -12.17 15.13 -17.29
C TRP A 359 -11.80 16.29 -18.22
N ALA A 360 -11.64 15.99 -19.51
CA ALA A 360 -11.42 17.00 -20.53
C ALA A 360 -12.74 17.71 -20.88
N ASP A 361 -12.65 19.00 -21.23
CA ASP A 361 -13.81 19.85 -21.56
C ASP A 361 -14.91 19.87 -20.47
N SER A 362 -14.49 19.87 -19.20
CA SER A 362 -15.40 19.98 -18.04
C SER A 362 -16.38 21.16 -18.20
N GLY A 363 -17.67 20.91 -17.94
CA GLY A 363 -18.74 21.91 -18.06
C GLY A 363 -19.17 22.22 -19.51
N ARG A 364 -18.83 21.37 -20.47
CA ARG A 364 -19.23 21.50 -21.89
C ARG A 364 -19.90 20.23 -22.38
N ASP A 365 -20.74 20.35 -23.40
CA ASP A 365 -21.33 19.18 -24.09
C ASP A 365 -20.28 18.28 -24.78
N THR A 366 -19.02 18.72 -24.86
CA THR A 366 -17.86 17.94 -25.31
C THR A 366 -17.07 17.23 -24.22
N MET A 367 -17.54 17.30 -22.97
CA MET A 367 -16.91 16.64 -21.84
C MET A 367 -16.66 15.15 -22.12
N ARG A 368 -15.46 14.68 -21.79
CA ARG A 368 -15.06 13.27 -21.95
C ARG A 368 -14.08 12.86 -20.86
N ALA A 369 -14.11 11.58 -20.53
CA ALA A 369 -13.10 10.99 -19.66
C ALA A 369 -11.84 10.68 -20.47
N VAL A 370 -10.67 11.04 -19.94
CA VAL A 370 -9.35 10.74 -20.51
C VAL A 370 -8.47 10.16 -19.42
N ARG A 371 -7.58 9.23 -19.76
CA ARG A 371 -6.56 8.78 -18.80
C ARG A 371 -5.34 9.69 -18.88
N GLY A 372 -4.67 9.85 -17.74
CA GLY A 372 -3.42 10.60 -17.64
C GLY A 372 -2.78 10.46 -16.27
N PRO A 373 -1.57 10.99 -16.08
CA PRO A 373 -0.82 10.87 -14.83
C PRO A 373 -1.63 11.40 -13.64
N LEU A 374 -1.62 10.65 -12.54
CA LEU A 374 -2.19 11.10 -11.26
C LEU A 374 -1.18 11.96 -10.51
N LEU A 375 -1.64 12.97 -9.78
CA LEU A 375 -0.76 13.76 -8.91
C LEU A 375 -0.51 13.00 -7.60
N SER A 376 0.76 12.93 -7.19
CA SER A 376 1.16 12.47 -5.86
C SER A 376 1.10 13.66 -4.90
N PRO A 377 0.31 13.60 -3.81
CA PRO A 377 0.33 14.62 -2.77
C PRO A 377 1.74 14.83 -2.20
N ALA A 378 2.01 16.04 -1.72
CA ALA A 378 3.23 16.32 -0.99
C ALA A 378 3.26 15.50 0.32
N ALA A 379 4.31 14.72 0.51
CA ALA A 379 4.48 13.88 1.67
C ALA A 379 5.02 14.69 2.87
N GLN A 380 4.55 14.38 4.08
CA GLN A 380 4.97 15.03 5.33
C GLN A 380 6.01 14.19 6.11
N ASN A 381 6.58 13.16 5.49
CA ASN A 381 7.58 12.26 6.06
C ASN A 381 9.02 12.85 6.05
N GLN A 382 9.24 13.97 5.35
CA GLN A 382 10.59 14.52 5.17
C GLN A 382 10.97 15.52 6.28
N PRO A 383 12.15 15.35 6.92
CA PRO A 383 12.62 16.25 7.98
C PRO A 383 13.25 17.55 7.44
N LEU A 384 13.56 17.62 6.14
CA LEU A 384 14.22 18.76 5.50
C LEU A 384 13.38 19.33 4.34
N PRO A 385 13.41 20.67 4.12
CA PRO A 385 12.71 21.30 3.00
C PRO A 385 13.14 20.80 1.63
N ASP A 386 12.29 21.01 0.62
CA ASP A 386 12.56 20.57 -0.74
C ASP A 386 13.85 21.16 -1.34
N GLY A 387 14.75 20.26 -1.74
CA GLY A 387 15.97 20.59 -2.50
C GLY A 387 17.19 21.07 -1.72
N ARG A 388 17.24 21.00 -0.38
CA ARG A 388 18.46 21.35 0.38
C ARG A 388 18.87 20.25 1.35
N PRO A 389 19.84 19.38 1.01
CA PRO A 389 20.63 18.75 2.05
C PRO A 389 21.23 19.86 2.92
N LEU A 390 21.25 19.68 4.23
CA LEU A 390 22.17 20.46 5.05
C LEU A 390 23.57 20.02 4.59
N ASP A 391 24.39 20.97 4.10
CA ASP A 391 25.67 20.72 3.43
C ASP A 391 26.46 19.54 4.02
N GLY A 392 26.83 18.57 3.18
CA GLY A 392 27.85 17.55 3.49
C GLY A 392 27.46 16.39 4.43
N ALA A 393 26.19 16.23 4.82
CA ALA A 393 25.79 15.17 5.75
C ALA A 393 25.18 13.94 5.05
N ASP A 394 25.89 12.80 5.08
CA ASP A 394 25.32 11.47 4.82
C ASP A 394 24.71 10.91 6.12
N HIS A 395 23.39 11.04 6.26
CA HIS A 395 22.67 10.58 7.45
C HIS A 395 22.43 9.06 7.49
N ARG A 396 22.92 8.30 6.49
CA ARG A 396 22.86 6.82 6.50
C ARG A 396 23.56 6.23 7.72
N ALA A 397 24.66 6.84 8.15
CA ALA A 397 25.38 6.39 9.33
C ALA A 397 24.52 6.50 10.60
N ALA A 398 23.79 7.61 10.77
CA ALA A 398 22.89 7.82 11.91
C ALA A 398 21.73 6.80 11.91
N LEU A 399 21.14 6.53 10.73
CA LEU A 399 20.09 5.51 10.60
C LEU A 399 20.59 4.11 10.98
N LEU A 400 21.75 3.70 10.44
CA LEU A 400 22.34 2.40 10.75
C LEU A 400 22.76 2.29 12.23
N ASP A 401 23.28 3.36 12.82
CA ASP A 401 23.60 3.42 14.25
C ASP A 401 22.36 3.21 15.13
N GLY A 402 21.28 3.93 14.82
CA GLY A 402 19.99 3.77 15.50
C GLY A 402 19.44 2.35 15.37
N PHE A 403 19.49 1.79 14.16
CA PHE A 403 19.07 0.42 13.89
C PHE A 403 19.86 -0.60 14.72
N ARG A 404 21.20 -0.54 14.68
CA ARG A 404 22.07 -1.44 15.47
C ARG A 404 21.84 -1.32 16.96
N THR A 405 21.72 -0.09 17.46
CA THR A 405 21.52 0.17 18.88
C THR A 405 20.24 -0.47 19.38
N ALA A 406 19.13 -0.26 18.66
CA ALA A 406 17.85 -0.86 18.99
C ALA A 406 17.84 -2.38 18.80
N TYR A 407 18.45 -2.88 17.73
CA TYR A 407 18.58 -4.31 17.47
C TYR A 407 19.30 -5.00 18.63
N ALA A 408 20.45 -4.46 19.05
CA ALA A 408 21.23 -5.00 20.17
C ALA A 408 20.43 -4.99 21.48
N ALA A 409 19.65 -3.93 21.74
CA ALA A 409 18.76 -3.87 22.89
C ALA A 409 17.67 -4.96 22.86
N ILE A 410 17.06 -5.21 21.68
CA ILE A 410 16.06 -6.27 21.49
C ILE A 410 16.68 -7.66 21.64
N ALA A 411 17.85 -7.90 21.05
CA ALA A 411 18.55 -9.18 21.21
C ALA A 411 18.91 -9.46 22.67
N ALA A 412 19.33 -8.44 23.43
CA ALA A 412 19.71 -8.58 24.84
C ALA A 412 18.51 -8.68 25.80
N HIS A 413 17.41 -7.98 25.53
CA HIS A 413 16.32 -7.76 26.48
C HIS A 413 14.92 -8.14 25.95
N GLY A 414 14.80 -8.67 24.73
CA GLY A 414 13.52 -9.01 24.08
C GLY A 414 12.69 -10.07 24.81
N GLY A 415 13.29 -10.81 25.74
CA GLY A 415 12.57 -11.64 26.70
C GLY A 415 11.54 -10.87 27.53
N GLU A 416 11.80 -9.59 27.82
CA GLU A 416 10.85 -8.71 28.53
C GLU A 416 9.62 -8.39 27.66
N LEU A 417 9.81 -8.23 26.35
CA LEU A 417 8.72 -7.97 25.40
C LEU A 417 7.80 -9.18 25.24
N THR A 418 8.40 -10.37 25.26
CA THR A 418 7.72 -11.66 25.05
C THR A 418 7.28 -12.34 26.35
N GLY A 419 7.66 -11.84 27.53
CA GLY A 419 7.27 -12.42 28.82
C GLY A 419 5.75 -12.47 29.04
N GLU A 420 5.30 -13.20 30.06
CA GLU A 420 3.86 -13.33 30.39
C GLU A 420 3.20 -11.96 30.63
N ASP A 421 3.91 -11.05 31.30
CA ASP A 421 3.47 -9.66 31.53
C ASP A 421 4.01 -8.67 30.48
N GLY A 422 4.61 -9.17 29.40
CA GLY A 422 5.23 -8.36 28.34
C GLY A 422 4.19 -7.73 27.40
N PRO A 423 4.51 -6.58 26.77
CA PRO A 423 3.63 -5.88 25.83
C PRO A 423 3.05 -6.77 24.72
N LEU A 424 3.83 -7.72 24.19
CA LEU A 424 3.36 -8.61 23.12
C LEU A 424 2.32 -9.61 23.61
N THR A 425 2.41 -10.04 24.87
CA THR A 425 1.39 -10.91 25.48
C THR A 425 0.13 -10.13 25.80
N ALA A 426 0.27 -8.90 26.30
CA ALA A 426 -0.88 -8.01 26.55
C ALA A 426 -1.66 -7.69 25.26
N ALA A 427 -0.96 -7.57 24.12
CA ALA A 427 -1.56 -7.32 22.81
C ALA A 427 -2.10 -8.57 22.09
N ALA A 428 -2.02 -9.76 22.70
CA ALA A 428 -2.29 -11.03 22.03
C ALA A 428 -3.68 -11.14 21.38
N ASP A 429 -4.70 -10.52 21.98
CA ASP A 429 -6.08 -10.52 21.46
C ASP A 429 -6.54 -9.15 20.92
N SER A 430 -5.62 -8.17 20.86
CA SER A 430 -5.86 -6.87 20.24
C SER A 430 -5.96 -7.05 18.72
N PRO A 431 -7.08 -6.66 18.07
CA PRO A 431 -7.21 -6.80 16.62
C PRO A 431 -6.10 -6.05 15.88
N ALA A 432 -5.49 -6.72 14.91
CA ALA A 432 -4.52 -6.13 13.97
C ALA A 432 -5.01 -6.29 12.53
N ARG A 433 -4.75 -5.30 11.68
CA ARG A 433 -5.15 -5.29 10.26
C ARG A 433 -4.31 -6.31 9.50
N LEU A 434 -4.99 -7.17 8.75
CA LEU A 434 -4.37 -8.03 7.76
C LEU A 434 -4.57 -7.39 6.38
N ILE A 435 -3.48 -6.92 5.78
CA ILE A 435 -3.48 -6.56 4.37
C ILE A 435 -3.47 -7.87 3.58
N ALA A 436 -4.64 -8.25 3.06
CA ALA A 436 -4.74 -9.32 2.10
C ALA A 436 -4.05 -8.87 0.81
N ARG A 437 -4.65 -7.95 0.06
CA ARG A 437 -4.07 -7.44 -1.19
C ARG A 437 -3.71 -5.97 -1.06
N ALA A 438 -2.85 -5.48 -1.96
CA ALA A 438 -2.55 -4.06 -2.04
C ALA A 438 -3.84 -3.27 -2.30
N THR A 439 -4.09 -2.23 -1.50
CA THR A 439 -5.27 -1.35 -1.63
C THR A 439 -5.48 -0.86 -3.07
N ARG A 440 -4.40 -0.57 -3.79
CA ARG A 440 -4.45 -0.09 -5.18
C ARG A 440 -5.26 -1.01 -6.09
N LEU A 441 -5.16 -2.33 -5.93
CA LEU A 441 -5.96 -3.28 -6.71
C LEU A 441 -7.46 -3.05 -6.47
N TYR A 442 -7.87 -2.95 -5.19
CA TYR A 442 -9.26 -2.68 -4.84
C TYR A 442 -9.74 -1.31 -5.33
N ALA A 443 -8.90 -0.28 -5.22
CA ALA A 443 -9.21 1.05 -5.73
C ALA A 443 -9.44 1.04 -7.26
N THR A 444 -8.59 0.35 -8.02
CA THR A 444 -8.76 0.15 -9.47
C THR A 444 -10.05 -0.63 -9.78
N LEU A 445 -10.36 -1.70 -9.04
CA LEU A 445 -11.59 -2.45 -9.23
C LEU A 445 -12.84 -1.62 -8.95
N LEU A 446 -12.83 -0.81 -7.88
CA LEU A 446 -13.91 0.11 -7.57
C LEU A 446 -14.12 1.12 -8.70
N GLU A 447 -13.03 1.76 -9.18
CA GLU A 447 -13.07 2.72 -10.28
C GLU A 447 -13.60 2.08 -11.58
N GLU A 448 -13.09 0.91 -11.97
CA GLU A 448 -13.52 0.23 -13.18
C GLU A 448 -14.94 -0.32 -13.09
N SER A 449 -15.39 -0.73 -11.91
CA SER A 449 -16.76 -1.20 -11.69
C SER A 449 -17.82 -0.12 -11.93
N THR A 450 -17.42 1.15 -12.07
CA THR A 450 -18.31 2.28 -12.40
C THR A 450 -18.48 2.53 -13.90
N HIS A 451 -17.86 1.71 -14.77
CA HIS A 451 -18.01 1.88 -16.21
C HIS A 451 -19.48 1.64 -16.65
N PRO A 452 -20.07 2.52 -17.46
CA PRO A 452 -21.51 2.47 -17.75
C PRO A 452 -21.97 1.22 -18.50
N ALA A 453 -21.08 0.46 -19.16
CA ALA A 453 -21.44 -0.84 -19.73
C ALA A 453 -21.78 -1.91 -18.68
N LEU A 454 -21.32 -1.73 -17.44
CA LEU A 454 -21.51 -2.66 -16.34
C LEU A 454 -22.70 -2.29 -15.45
N LEU A 455 -23.18 -1.05 -15.54
CA LEU A 455 -24.16 -0.52 -14.60
C LEU A 455 -25.62 -0.81 -14.99
N GLY A 456 -25.82 -1.40 -16.16
CA GLY A 456 -27.12 -1.91 -16.62
C GLY A 456 -27.48 -3.29 -16.06
N ASP A 457 -26.48 -4.09 -15.69
CA ASP A 457 -26.65 -5.49 -15.29
C ASP A 457 -25.73 -5.83 -14.11
N ALA A 458 -26.30 -6.37 -13.04
CA ALA A 458 -25.53 -6.74 -11.86
C ALA A 458 -24.50 -7.83 -12.14
N LEU A 459 -24.79 -8.79 -13.03
CA LEU A 459 -23.84 -9.85 -13.39
C LEU A 459 -22.64 -9.30 -14.17
N ALA A 460 -22.87 -8.28 -15.01
CA ALA A 460 -21.79 -7.61 -15.72
C ALA A 460 -20.81 -6.92 -14.76
N ARG A 461 -21.32 -6.22 -13.73
CA ARG A 461 -20.46 -5.62 -12.69
C ARG A 461 -19.72 -6.69 -11.88
N ASP A 462 -20.40 -7.78 -11.52
CA ASP A 462 -19.80 -8.89 -10.77
C ASP A 462 -18.62 -9.52 -11.52
N GLY A 463 -18.73 -9.64 -12.86
CA GLY A 463 -17.66 -10.15 -13.71
C GLY A 463 -16.33 -9.39 -13.63
N VAL A 464 -16.33 -8.10 -13.26
CA VAL A 464 -15.08 -7.34 -13.04
C VAL A 464 -14.31 -7.87 -11.82
N PHE A 465 -15.01 -8.31 -10.78
CA PHE A 465 -14.38 -8.83 -9.58
C PHE A 465 -13.87 -10.27 -9.75
N ALA A 466 -14.20 -10.94 -10.87
CA ALA A 466 -13.72 -12.29 -11.16
C ALA A 466 -12.19 -12.39 -11.22
N VAL A 467 -11.47 -11.29 -11.47
CA VAL A 467 -10.01 -11.25 -11.44
C VAL A 467 -9.43 -11.70 -10.09
N LEU A 468 -10.16 -11.48 -8.98
CA LEU A 468 -9.73 -11.93 -7.65
C LEU A 468 -9.62 -13.46 -7.56
N TRP A 469 -10.46 -14.20 -8.31
CA TRP A 469 -10.38 -15.65 -8.42
C TRP A 469 -9.17 -16.08 -9.23
N THR A 470 -8.93 -15.45 -10.38
CA THR A 470 -7.77 -15.74 -11.24
C THR A 470 -6.46 -15.50 -10.49
N GLU A 471 -6.32 -14.38 -9.78
CA GLU A 471 -5.13 -14.06 -8.98
C GLU A 471 -4.92 -14.99 -7.77
N SER A 472 -5.89 -15.85 -7.44
CA SER A 472 -5.84 -16.74 -6.27
C SER A 472 -6.05 -18.19 -6.60
N GLU A 473 -5.95 -18.57 -7.88
CA GLU A 473 -6.06 -19.96 -8.34
C GLU A 473 -5.12 -20.90 -7.57
N HIS A 474 -3.92 -20.43 -7.24
CA HIS A 474 -2.89 -21.17 -6.51
C HIS A 474 -2.71 -20.72 -5.05
N ASP A 475 -3.63 -19.89 -4.53
CA ASP A 475 -3.58 -19.38 -3.15
C ASP A 475 -4.86 -19.74 -2.39
N ARG A 476 -4.78 -20.82 -1.62
CA ARG A 476 -5.90 -21.31 -0.81
C ARG A 476 -6.32 -20.33 0.29
N ALA A 477 -5.39 -19.55 0.83
CA ALA A 477 -5.73 -18.60 1.89
C ALA A 477 -6.56 -17.45 1.32
N ARG A 478 -6.11 -16.88 0.19
CA ARG A 478 -6.79 -15.77 -0.48
C ARG A 478 -8.10 -16.16 -1.13
N SER A 479 -8.18 -17.34 -1.74
CA SER A 479 -9.44 -17.80 -2.37
C SER A 479 -10.62 -17.86 -1.38
N ARG A 480 -10.35 -18.11 -0.10
CA ARG A 480 -11.36 -18.09 0.98
C ARG A 480 -11.83 -16.69 1.37
N LEU A 481 -11.10 -15.64 0.97
CA LEU A 481 -11.44 -14.25 1.27
C LEU A 481 -12.31 -13.61 0.20
N ILE A 482 -12.32 -14.17 -1.02
CA ILE A 482 -12.87 -13.51 -2.21
C ILE A 482 -14.34 -13.14 -2.06
N GLU A 483 -15.17 -14.01 -1.51
CA GLU A 483 -16.60 -13.70 -1.33
C GLU A 483 -16.81 -12.47 -0.42
N HIS A 484 -15.98 -12.31 0.61
CA HIS A 484 -15.99 -11.15 1.48
C HIS A 484 -15.40 -9.91 0.79
N GLU A 485 -14.32 -10.08 0.01
CA GLU A 485 -13.75 -9.01 -0.82
C GLU A 485 -14.79 -8.46 -1.78
N THR A 486 -15.47 -9.35 -2.53
CA THR A 486 -16.52 -9.00 -3.48
C THR A 486 -17.71 -8.33 -2.79
N ALA A 487 -18.11 -8.78 -1.59
CA ALA A 487 -19.19 -8.15 -0.84
C ALA A 487 -18.88 -6.69 -0.45
N ASP A 488 -17.66 -6.43 0.05
CA ASP A 488 -17.20 -5.08 0.39
C ASP A 488 -17.11 -4.18 -0.86
N LEU A 489 -16.55 -4.70 -1.96
CA LEU A 489 -16.47 -3.99 -3.25
C LEU A 489 -17.86 -3.68 -3.84
N TRP A 490 -18.83 -4.57 -3.65
CA TRP A 490 -20.22 -4.34 -4.05
C TRP A 490 -20.86 -3.19 -3.28
N ARG A 491 -20.51 -3.03 -2.00
CA ARG A 491 -20.92 -1.92 -1.13
C ARG A 491 -20.18 -0.62 -1.44
N GLY A 492 -19.05 -0.70 -2.14
CA GLY A 492 -18.20 0.44 -2.50
C GLY A 492 -17.08 0.70 -1.51
N ASP A 493 -16.79 -0.26 -0.63
CA ASP A 493 -15.72 -0.18 0.36
C ASP A 493 -14.49 -0.96 -0.11
N VAL A 494 -13.32 -0.56 0.38
CA VAL A 494 -12.11 -1.37 0.28
C VAL A 494 -12.21 -2.52 1.28
N PRO A 495 -11.98 -3.78 0.87
CA PRO A 495 -12.04 -4.92 1.78
C PRO A 495 -11.16 -4.77 3.02
N LEU A 496 -11.72 -5.10 4.19
CA LEU A 496 -11.01 -5.00 5.47
C LEU A 496 -10.98 -6.37 6.18
N PHE A 497 -9.77 -6.84 6.46
CA PHE A 497 -9.54 -8.04 7.25
C PHE A 497 -8.75 -7.71 8.51
N THR A 498 -9.14 -8.35 9.61
CA THR A 498 -8.43 -8.25 10.90
C THR A 498 -8.15 -9.64 11.44
N HIS A 499 -7.17 -9.75 12.32
CA HIS A 499 -6.86 -11.00 13.01
C HIS A 499 -6.53 -10.73 14.48
N ARG A 500 -6.55 -11.79 15.30
CA ARG A 500 -5.98 -11.75 16.64
C ARG A 500 -4.56 -12.31 16.58
N PRO A 501 -3.54 -11.60 17.08
CA PRO A 501 -2.16 -12.07 17.06
C PRO A 501 -1.95 -13.46 17.70
N SER A 502 -2.80 -13.83 18.66
CA SER A 502 -2.79 -15.13 19.34
C SER A 502 -3.26 -16.32 18.48
N GLY A 503 -3.91 -16.07 17.33
CA GLY A 503 -4.57 -17.10 16.53
C GLY A 503 -4.29 -17.03 15.03
N THR A 504 -4.79 -18.03 14.31
CA THR A 504 -4.66 -18.20 12.85
C THR A 504 -5.91 -17.76 12.08
N GLY A 505 -6.96 -17.39 12.79
CA GLY A 505 -8.23 -16.97 12.22
C GLY A 505 -8.21 -15.52 11.73
N VAL A 506 -8.93 -15.27 10.64
CA VAL A 506 -9.12 -13.93 10.08
C VAL A 506 -10.59 -13.55 10.17
N ARG A 507 -10.87 -12.33 10.57
CA ARG A 507 -12.20 -11.74 10.66
C ARG A 507 -12.42 -10.78 9.50
N ALA A 508 -13.48 -11.02 8.73
CA ALA A 508 -13.94 -10.15 7.67
C ALA A 508 -14.72 -8.93 8.20
N ALA A 509 -14.97 -7.96 7.32
CA ALA A 509 -15.64 -6.69 7.62
C ALA A 509 -17.06 -6.87 8.23
N ASP A 510 -17.78 -7.90 7.80
CA ASP A 510 -19.12 -8.29 8.27
C ASP A 510 -19.14 -8.94 9.67
N GLY A 511 -17.96 -9.20 10.25
CA GLY A 511 -17.80 -9.85 11.55
C GLY A 511 -17.61 -11.37 11.47
N THR A 512 -17.68 -11.97 10.28
CA THR A 512 -17.47 -13.41 10.08
C THR A 512 -16.02 -13.79 10.38
N TRP A 513 -15.83 -14.86 11.17
CA TRP A 513 -14.52 -15.45 11.45
C TRP A 513 -14.25 -16.64 10.53
N LEU A 514 -13.14 -16.57 9.81
CA LEU A 514 -12.58 -17.62 8.96
C LEU A 514 -11.42 -18.27 9.70
N ALA A 515 -11.59 -19.52 10.14
CA ALA A 515 -10.55 -20.27 10.85
C ALA A 515 -9.38 -20.63 9.92
N ASP A 516 -8.16 -20.70 10.45
CA ASP A 516 -6.97 -21.24 9.77
C ASP A 516 -6.71 -20.62 8.38
N VAL A 517 -6.80 -19.29 8.29
CA VAL A 517 -6.44 -18.54 7.08
C VAL A 517 -4.94 -18.21 7.11
N LEU A 518 -4.43 -17.80 8.27
CA LEU A 518 -3.01 -17.56 8.47
C LEU A 518 -2.28 -18.89 8.71
N PRO A 519 -1.06 -19.06 8.17
CA PRO A 519 -0.29 -20.30 8.35
C PRO A 519 0.22 -20.49 9.79
N GLU A 520 0.49 -19.39 10.50
CA GLU A 520 0.84 -19.39 11.91
C GLU A 520 0.28 -18.15 12.61
N ALA A 521 0.14 -18.21 13.94
CA ALA A 521 -0.28 -17.06 14.73
C ALA A 521 0.83 -16.00 14.77
N SER A 522 0.49 -14.72 14.55
CA SER A 522 1.48 -13.65 14.44
C SER A 522 2.36 -13.49 15.67
N LEU A 523 1.76 -13.67 16.85
CA LEU A 523 2.49 -13.60 18.12
C LEU A 523 3.54 -14.72 18.22
N ALA A 524 3.25 -15.92 17.70
CA ALA A 524 4.21 -17.02 17.68
C ALA A 524 5.37 -16.75 16.71
N ALA A 525 5.08 -16.19 15.53
CA ALA A 525 6.09 -15.80 14.56
C ALA A 525 7.05 -14.74 15.11
N VAL A 526 6.49 -13.67 15.70
CA VAL A 526 7.26 -12.58 16.33
C VAL A 526 8.12 -13.08 17.48
N ARG A 527 7.62 -13.99 18.32
CA ARG A 527 8.42 -14.64 19.38
C ARG A 527 9.60 -15.41 18.80
N LYS A 528 9.37 -16.21 17.74
CA LYS A 528 10.45 -16.92 17.05
C LYS A 528 11.46 -15.95 16.44
N LYS A 529 11.00 -14.84 15.87
CA LYS A 529 11.87 -13.81 15.29
C LYS A 529 12.77 -13.18 16.36
N ILE A 530 12.18 -12.65 17.44
CA ILE A 530 12.93 -12.03 18.55
C ILE A 530 13.95 -13.02 19.13
N ALA A 531 13.57 -14.30 19.31
CA ALA A 531 14.48 -15.32 19.82
C ALA A 531 15.65 -15.67 18.88
N ARG A 532 15.53 -15.37 17.58
CA ARG A 532 16.57 -15.59 16.56
C ARG A 532 17.37 -14.33 16.25
N MET A 533 17.07 -13.20 16.88
CA MET A 533 17.83 -11.98 16.67
C MET A 533 19.24 -12.13 17.25
N ASP A 534 20.22 -12.23 16.37
CA ASP A 534 21.63 -12.42 16.68
C ASP A 534 22.53 -11.59 15.76
N GLU A 535 23.84 -11.77 15.86
CA GLU A 535 24.79 -11.00 15.04
C GLU A 535 24.70 -11.33 13.53
N ILE A 536 24.29 -12.55 13.18
CA ILE A 536 24.15 -12.97 11.77
C ILE A 536 22.92 -12.29 11.19
N ASP A 537 21.77 -12.41 11.85
CA ASP A 537 20.54 -11.75 11.39
C ASP A 537 20.71 -10.23 11.35
N CYS A 538 21.36 -9.61 12.35
CA CYS A 538 21.65 -8.17 12.32
C CYS A 538 22.41 -7.75 11.06
N ARG A 539 23.43 -8.51 10.67
CA ARG A 539 24.24 -8.23 9.46
C ARG A 539 23.42 -8.39 8.18
N ASP A 540 22.56 -9.41 8.11
CA ASP A 540 21.67 -9.62 6.97
C ASP A 540 20.68 -8.47 6.82
N GLN A 541 20.05 -8.03 7.92
CA GLN A 541 19.15 -6.88 7.91
C GLN A 541 19.88 -5.58 7.54
N GLU A 542 21.08 -5.34 8.07
CA GLU A 542 21.92 -4.19 7.71
C GLU A 542 22.30 -4.16 6.23
N TRP A 543 22.56 -5.33 5.64
CA TRP A 543 22.82 -5.43 4.21
C TRP A 543 21.60 -4.98 3.41
N ILE A 544 20.38 -5.38 3.81
CA ILE A 544 19.13 -4.94 3.16
C ILE A 544 18.93 -3.43 3.31
N VAL A 545 19.12 -2.86 4.50
CA VAL A 545 19.10 -1.40 4.73
C VAL A 545 20.08 -0.70 3.80
N SER A 546 21.31 -1.20 3.75
CA SER A 546 22.38 -0.62 2.94
C SER A 546 22.10 -0.71 1.44
N ALA A 547 21.61 -1.85 0.97
CA ALA A 547 21.34 -2.12 -0.43
C ALA A 547 20.15 -1.27 -0.94
N THR A 548 19.07 -1.16 -0.16
CA THR A 548 17.90 -0.32 -0.52
C THR A 548 18.27 1.16 -0.61
N LEU A 549 19.06 1.68 0.34
CA LEU A 549 19.57 3.06 0.27
C LEU A 549 20.51 3.29 -0.93
N ALA A 550 21.37 2.33 -1.24
CA ALA A 550 22.28 2.41 -2.38
C ALA A 550 21.53 2.39 -3.74
N ALA A 551 20.45 1.61 -3.82
CA ALA A 551 19.57 1.50 -4.99
C ALA A 551 18.87 2.84 -5.29
N ARG A 552 18.39 3.54 -4.25
CA ARG A 552 17.82 4.88 -4.38
C ARG A 552 18.84 5.87 -4.97
N GLY A 553 20.06 5.91 -4.43
CA GLY A 553 21.10 6.81 -4.92
C GLY A 553 21.65 6.47 -6.32
N ALA A 554 21.33 5.29 -6.88
CA ALA A 554 21.74 4.90 -8.23
C ALA A 554 20.86 5.52 -9.33
N CYS A 555 19.72 6.12 -8.94
CA CYS A 555 18.76 6.76 -9.84
C CYS A 555 19.16 8.20 -10.21
N ASP A 556 20.14 8.80 -9.52
CA ASP A 556 20.57 10.18 -9.77
C ASP A 556 21.81 10.20 -10.71
N PRO A 557 21.67 10.65 -11.98
CA PRO A 557 22.78 10.70 -12.93
C PRO A 557 23.83 11.76 -12.58
N ALA A 558 23.46 12.74 -11.75
CA ALA A 558 24.19 13.99 -11.63
C ALA A 558 25.37 13.96 -10.64
N ASP A 559 25.41 13.00 -9.71
CA ASP A 559 26.28 13.15 -8.52
C ASP A 559 27.00 11.89 -8.04
N ARG A 560 27.41 11.01 -8.95
CA ARG A 560 28.39 9.98 -8.59
C ARG A 560 29.75 10.26 -9.22
N PRO A 561 30.83 10.45 -8.43
CA PRO A 561 32.12 10.01 -8.90
C PRO A 561 31.92 8.53 -9.25
N ARG A 562 32.02 8.19 -10.55
CA ARG A 562 32.27 6.80 -10.92
C ARG A 562 33.39 6.35 -10.01
N SER A 563 33.19 5.27 -9.25
CA SER A 563 34.33 4.51 -8.76
C SER A 563 35.00 3.95 -10.00
N ALA A 564 35.71 4.81 -10.73
CA ALA A 564 36.87 4.40 -11.46
C ALA A 564 37.70 3.77 -10.37
N LEU A 565 37.69 2.43 -10.33
CA LEU A 565 38.79 1.72 -9.72
C LEU A 565 40.01 2.35 -10.38
N THR A 566 40.65 3.27 -9.67
CA THR A 566 41.96 3.77 -9.99
C THR A 566 42.88 2.61 -9.66
N VAL A 567 42.77 1.55 -10.47
CA VAL A 567 43.75 0.50 -10.53
C VAL A 567 44.96 1.22 -11.06
N ALA A 568 45.85 1.64 -10.16
CA ALA A 568 47.18 2.04 -10.55
C ALA A 568 47.69 0.95 -11.50
N PRO A 569 48.22 1.28 -12.69
CA PRO A 569 48.59 0.28 -13.68
C PRO A 569 49.55 -0.72 -13.05
N VAL A 570 49.02 -1.88 -12.68
CA VAL A 570 49.80 -2.98 -12.12
C VAL A 570 50.56 -3.56 -13.30
N PRO A 571 51.87 -3.84 -13.17
CA PRO A 571 52.62 -4.54 -14.21
C PRO A 571 51.85 -5.78 -14.67
N ALA A 572 51.86 -6.07 -15.97
CA ALA A 572 51.26 -7.30 -16.49
C ALA A 572 52.05 -8.51 -15.96
N VAL A 573 51.63 -9.04 -14.81
CA VAL A 573 52.16 -10.26 -14.22
C VAL A 573 51.30 -11.42 -14.72
N VAL A 574 51.93 -12.51 -15.15
CA VAL A 574 51.21 -13.77 -15.41
C VAL A 574 50.51 -14.17 -14.11
N PRO A 575 49.17 -14.24 -14.07
CA PRO A 575 48.48 -14.49 -12.83
C PRO A 575 48.78 -15.91 -12.34
N ASP A 576 49.21 -16.03 -11.09
CA ASP A 576 49.41 -17.32 -10.44
C ASP A 576 48.08 -18.05 -10.35
N ALA A 577 47.99 -19.23 -10.97
CA ALA A 577 46.79 -20.06 -11.00
C ALA A 577 46.30 -20.41 -9.58
N SER A 578 47.23 -20.60 -8.63
CA SER A 578 46.90 -20.90 -7.24
C SER A 578 46.23 -19.71 -6.56
N ARG A 579 46.76 -18.51 -6.79
CA ARG A 579 46.17 -17.25 -6.31
C ARG A 579 44.79 -16.98 -6.91
N LEU A 580 44.61 -17.23 -8.22
CA LEU A 580 43.30 -17.12 -8.86
C LEU A 580 42.31 -18.11 -8.27
N LEU A 581 42.71 -19.38 -8.09
CA LEU A 581 41.85 -20.41 -7.53
C LEU A 581 41.46 -20.09 -6.08
N ALA A 582 42.40 -19.58 -5.28
CA ALA A 582 42.12 -19.12 -3.91
C ALA A 582 41.12 -17.95 -3.89
N ALA A 583 41.27 -16.99 -4.80
CA ALA A 583 40.31 -15.89 -4.93
C ALA A 583 38.92 -16.37 -5.37
N VAL A 584 38.86 -17.30 -6.33
CA VAL A 584 37.62 -17.94 -6.78
C VAL A 584 36.94 -18.69 -5.63
N CYS A 585 37.70 -19.45 -4.84
CA CYS A 585 37.17 -20.14 -3.65
C CYS A 585 36.65 -19.13 -2.61
N GLY A 586 37.38 -18.04 -2.35
CA GLY A 586 36.92 -16.99 -1.43
C GLY A 586 35.61 -16.34 -1.89
N ILE A 587 35.46 -16.07 -3.19
CA ILE A 587 34.21 -15.55 -3.76
C ILE A 587 33.09 -16.59 -3.67
N ALA A 588 33.38 -17.86 -3.99
CA ALA A 588 32.39 -18.93 -3.92
C ALA A 588 31.92 -19.20 -2.48
N ASP A 589 32.81 -19.08 -1.49
CA ASP A 589 32.48 -19.20 -0.07
C ASP A 589 31.63 -18.01 0.42
N ASP A 590 31.91 -16.77 -0.01
CA ASP A 590 31.06 -15.61 0.30
C ASP A 590 29.67 -15.73 -0.34
N ILE A 591 29.59 -16.17 -1.60
CA ILE A 591 28.31 -16.47 -2.26
C ILE A 591 27.57 -17.58 -1.51
N ALA A 592 28.27 -18.65 -1.12
CA ALA A 592 27.65 -19.77 -0.41
C ALA A 592 27.13 -19.39 0.98
N ALA A 593 27.80 -18.46 1.66
CA ALA A 593 27.41 -17.96 2.98
C ALA A 593 26.15 -17.09 2.93
N ARG A 594 25.93 -16.35 1.83
CA ARG A 594 24.75 -15.48 1.64
C ARG A 594 23.55 -16.19 1.01
N ALA A 595 23.68 -17.47 0.68
CA ALA A 595 22.61 -18.24 0.06
C ALA A 595 21.47 -18.48 1.06
N VAL A 596 20.26 -18.08 0.70
CA VAL A 596 19.04 -18.41 1.46
C VAL A 596 18.53 -19.75 0.96
N ARG A 597 18.32 -20.71 1.87
CA ARG A 597 18.00 -22.10 1.54
C ARG A 597 16.77 -22.58 2.29
N ASP A 598 15.83 -23.18 1.56
CA ASP A 598 14.73 -23.95 2.13
C ASP A 598 14.20 -24.97 1.11
N GLY A 599 13.64 -26.09 1.58
CA GLY A 599 13.05 -27.12 0.71
C GLY A 599 14.01 -27.74 -0.32
N GLY A 600 15.33 -27.56 -0.15
CA GLY A 600 16.37 -27.93 -1.12
C GLY A 600 16.41 -27.04 -2.38
N ARG A 601 15.90 -25.81 -2.30
CA ARG A 601 16.15 -24.71 -3.22
C ARG A 601 17.10 -23.72 -2.55
N ALA A 602 17.98 -23.11 -3.33
CA ALA A 602 18.81 -22.00 -2.89
C ALA A 602 18.55 -20.77 -3.78
N ASN A 603 18.51 -19.58 -3.19
CA ASN A 603 18.49 -18.33 -3.93
C ASN A 603 19.20 -17.23 -3.12
N TRP A 604 19.36 -16.04 -3.69
CA TRP A 604 20.01 -14.90 -3.07
C TRP A 604 19.17 -13.65 -3.23
N LEU A 605 19.42 -12.67 -2.36
CA LEU A 605 18.96 -11.30 -2.56
C LEU A 605 20.01 -10.53 -3.37
N GLY A 606 19.55 -9.84 -4.41
CA GLY A 606 20.37 -9.04 -5.31
C GLY A 606 19.79 -7.65 -5.52
N LEU A 607 20.58 -6.80 -6.18
CA LEU A 607 20.08 -5.55 -6.75
C LEU A 607 19.69 -5.81 -8.19
N GLU A 608 18.41 -5.65 -8.51
CA GLU A 608 17.89 -5.83 -9.85
C GLU A 608 17.35 -4.51 -10.41
N ARG A 609 17.53 -4.33 -11.71
CA ARG A 609 17.01 -3.15 -12.42
C ARG A 609 15.56 -3.43 -12.82
N VAL A 610 14.64 -2.71 -12.20
CA VAL A 610 13.19 -3.00 -12.34
C VAL A 610 12.53 -2.16 -13.43
N SER A 611 12.93 -0.88 -13.60
CA SER A 611 12.42 -0.03 -14.69
C SER A 611 13.36 1.14 -14.98
N GLY A 612 13.78 1.31 -16.23
CA GLY A 612 14.68 2.41 -16.63
C GLY A 612 15.95 2.48 -15.74
N PRO A 613 16.23 3.61 -15.07
CA PRO A 613 17.37 3.75 -14.16
C PRO A 613 17.13 3.16 -12.75
N HIS A 614 15.93 2.66 -12.45
CA HIS A 614 15.55 2.28 -11.10
C HIS A 614 16.01 0.87 -10.73
N TRP A 615 16.61 0.76 -9.54
CA TRP A 615 17.06 -0.48 -8.94
C TRP A 615 16.25 -0.79 -7.68
N ALA A 616 16.05 -2.07 -7.38
CA ALA A 616 15.45 -2.53 -6.13
C ALA A 616 16.19 -3.76 -5.59
N VAL A 617 16.03 -4.01 -4.29
CA VAL A 617 16.48 -5.28 -3.68
C VAL A 617 15.39 -6.33 -3.94
N LEU A 618 15.74 -7.39 -4.67
CA LEU A 618 14.82 -8.46 -5.05
C LEU A 618 15.52 -9.84 -4.92
N PRO A 619 14.75 -10.94 -4.77
CA PRO A 619 15.27 -12.27 -5.01
C PRO A 619 15.83 -12.34 -6.43
N MET A 620 16.99 -12.98 -6.60
CA MET A 620 17.60 -13.10 -7.92
C MET A 620 16.68 -13.88 -8.87
N GLY A 621 16.43 -13.32 -10.05
CA GLY A 621 15.71 -13.95 -11.14
C GLY A 621 16.49 -15.08 -11.82
N ALA A 622 15.90 -15.69 -12.85
CA ALA A 622 16.53 -16.79 -13.59
C ALA A 622 17.59 -16.33 -14.62
N GLY A 623 17.80 -15.03 -14.81
CA GLY A 623 18.69 -14.49 -15.84
C GLY A 623 20.15 -14.94 -15.71
N LEU A 624 20.90 -14.85 -16.81
CA LEU A 624 22.32 -15.21 -16.82
C LEU A 624 23.20 -14.09 -16.24
N ALA A 625 22.88 -12.83 -16.53
CA ALA A 625 23.73 -11.69 -16.14
C ALA A 625 23.53 -11.25 -14.68
N GLN A 626 22.29 -11.19 -14.21
CA GLN A 626 21.94 -10.70 -12.86
C GLN A 626 21.22 -11.75 -12.00
N GLY A 627 21.05 -12.98 -12.52
CA GLY A 627 20.23 -14.01 -11.89
C GLY A 627 21.00 -15.23 -11.36
N TYR A 628 20.27 -16.16 -10.74
CA TYR A 628 20.83 -17.35 -10.12
C TYR A 628 21.45 -18.33 -11.13
N CYS A 629 21.11 -18.25 -12.42
CA CYS A 629 21.75 -19.05 -13.47
C CYS A 629 23.23 -18.68 -13.65
N GLY A 630 23.57 -17.39 -13.58
CA GLY A 630 24.95 -16.94 -13.62
C GLY A 630 25.75 -17.43 -12.41
N VAL A 631 25.14 -17.33 -11.22
CA VAL A 631 25.73 -17.80 -9.96
C VAL A 631 25.96 -19.31 -9.99
N ALA A 632 24.95 -20.07 -10.43
CA ALA A 632 25.05 -21.53 -10.56
C ALA A 632 26.15 -21.94 -11.54
N LEU A 633 26.29 -21.24 -12.67
CA LEU A 633 27.36 -21.52 -13.65
C LEU A 633 28.75 -21.27 -13.07
N PHE A 634 28.92 -20.18 -12.32
CA PHE A 634 30.16 -19.88 -11.60
C PHE A 634 30.50 -20.95 -10.55
N LEU A 635 29.52 -21.33 -9.73
CA LEU A 635 29.69 -22.35 -8.68
C LEU A 635 29.98 -23.74 -9.26
N ALA A 636 29.28 -24.15 -10.32
CA ALA A 636 29.49 -25.43 -10.99
C ALA A 636 30.91 -25.53 -11.58
N HIS A 637 31.39 -24.47 -12.24
CA HIS A 637 32.78 -24.42 -12.73
C HIS A 637 33.80 -24.42 -11.59
N THR A 638 33.52 -23.70 -10.50
CA THR A 638 34.39 -23.70 -9.32
C THR A 638 34.52 -25.09 -8.70
N GLY A 639 33.40 -25.80 -8.53
CA GLY A 639 33.41 -27.17 -8.03
C GLY A 639 34.13 -28.13 -8.97
N ALA A 640 33.96 -28.00 -10.30
CA ALA A 640 34.67 -28.82 -11.27
C ALA A 640 36.19 -28.61 -11.26
N LEU A 641 36.65 -27.37 -11.03
CA LEU A 641 38.09 -27.04 -10.96
C LEU A 641 38.74 -27.43 -9.63
N THR A 642 37.98 -27.35 -8.53
CA THR A 642 38.50 -27.61 -7.17
C THR A 642 38.27 -29.04 -6.69
N GLY A 643 37.34 -29.78 -7.32
CA GLY A 643 36.84 -31.06 -6.82
C GLY A 643 35.96 -30.94 -5.57
N ALA A 644 35.53 -29.73 -5.19
CA ALA A 644 34.73 -29.51 -3.99
C ALA A 644 33.22 -29.63 -4.28
N ASP A 645 32.63 -30.75 -3.85
CA ASP A 645 31.21 -31.09 -4.07
C ASP A 645 30.22 -30.07 -3.49
N ARG A 646 30.63 -29.28 -2.48
CA ARG A 646 29.78 -28.26 -1.87
C ARG A 646 29.32 -27.20 -2.87
N TYR A 647 30.16 -26.84 -3.85
CA TYR A 647 29.83 -25.81 -4.83
C TYR A 647 28.91 -26.35 -5.93
N THR A 648 29.13 -27.58 -6.40
CA THR A 648 28.23 -28.22 -7.38
C THR A 648 26.88 -28.56 -6.77
N ALA A 649 26.83 -28.95 -5.49
CA ALA A 649 25.57 -29.14 -4.77
C ALA A 649 24.75 -27.85 -4.70
N LEU A 650 25.38 -26.73 -4.30
CA LEU A 650 24.71 -25.43 -4.25
C LEU A 650 24.26 -24.96 -5.64
N ALA A 651 25.05 -25.20 -6.69
CA ALA A 651 24.65 -24.91 -8.06
C ALA A 651 23.39 -25.69 -8.48
N ARG A 652 23.26 -26.96 -8.08
CA ARG A 652 22.04 -27.76 -8.32
C ARG A 652 20.84 -27.22 -7.55
N GLU A 653 21.01 -26.85 -6.28
CA GLU A 653 19.95 -26.24 -5.46
C GLU A 653 19.43 -24.93 -6.09
N ALA A 654 20.32 -24.14 -6.69
CA ALA A 654 19.98 -22.87 -7.34
C ALA A 654 19.14 -23.02 -8.61
N VAL A 655 19.44 -24.02 -9.46
CA VAL A 655 18.73 -24.23 -10.75
C VAL A 655 17.55 -25.19 -10.67
N ARG A 656 17.30 -25.77 -9.49
CA ARG A 656 16.14 -26.62 -9.22
C ARG A 656 14.77 -26.05 -9.65
N PRO A 657 14.47 -24.73 -9.57
CA PRO A 657 13.16 -24.21 -9.97
C PRO A 657 12.98 -24.06 -11.50
N LEU A 658 14.05 -24.15 -12.31
CA LEU A 658 13.98 -23.91 -13.76
C LEU A 658 12.94 -24.76 -14.51
N PRO A 659 12.79 -26.07 -14.24
CA PRO A 659 11.77 -26.88 -14.92
C PRO A 659 10.35 -26.34 -14.72
N ALA A 660 9.98 -25.99 -13.48
CA ALA A 660 8.66 -25.46 -13.17
C ALA A 660 8.46 -24.07 -13.78
N LEU A 661 9.49 -23.22 -13.71
CA LEU A 661 9.47 -21.88 -14.29
C LEU A 661 9.25 -21.92 -15.81
N LEU A 662 10.05 -22.71 -16.53
CA LEU A 662 9.96 -22.79 -17.99
C LEU A 662 8.64 -23.39 -18.46
N LYS A 663 8.12 -24.39 -17.75
CA LYS A 663 6.79 -24.94 -18.03
C LYS A 663 5.68 -23.90 -17.86
N ALA A 664 5.76 -23.07 -16.83
CA ALA A 664 4.80 -21.99 -16.62
C ALA A 664 4.90 -20.92 -17.73
N LEU A 665 6.12 -20.51 -18.12
CA LEU A 665 6.35 -19.57 -19.21
C LEU A 665 5.88 -20.13 -20.57
N ALA A 666 5.97 -21.44 -20.79
CA ALA A 666 5.45 -22.09 -21.99
C ALA A 666 3.92 -22.18 -22.02
N ALA A 667 3.29 -22.28 -20.85
CA ALA A 667 1.83 -22.37 -20.72
C ALA A 667 1.14 -21.01 -20.83
N ASP A 668 1.85 -19.92 -20.51
CA ASP A 668 1.34 -18.55 -20.52
C ASP A 668 2.17 -17.65 -21.46
N PRO A 669 1.65 -17.34 -22.66
CA PRO A 669 2.33 -16.49 -23.63
C PRO A 669 2.65 -15.07 -23.13
N GLU A 670 1.87 -14.52 -22.21
CA GLU A 670 2.14 -13.18 -21.66
C GLU A 670 3.36 -13.20 -20.74
N LEU A 671 3.48 -14.23 -19.89
CA LEU A 671 4.65 -14.44 -19.05
C LEU A 671 5.91 -14.72 -19.89
N GLY A 672 5.80 -15.55 -20.95
CA GLY A 672 6.89 -15.80 -21.88
C GLY A 672 7.38 -14.52 -22.58
N ALA A 673 6.45 -13.69 -23.06
CA ALA A 673 6.76 -12.40 -23.68
C ALA A 673 7.41 -11.43 -22.69
N ALA A 674 6.97 -11.41 -21.42
CA ALA A 674 7.55 -10.57 -20.38
C ALA A 674 9.00 -10.97 -20.03
N ALA A 675 9.33 -12.28 -20.05
CA ALA A 675 10.70 -12.75 -19.86
C ALA A 675 11.61 -12.36 -21.04
N GLY A 676 11.08 -12.39 -22.26
CA GLY A 676 11.75 -11.94 -23.47
C GLY A 676 12.89 -12.86 -23.96
N PRO A 677 13.35 -12.68 -25.22
CA PRO A 677 14.29 -13.61 -25.86
C PRO A 677 15.77 -13.30 -25.60
N GLY A 678 16.10 -12.37 -24.69
CA GLY A 678 17.46 -11.85 -24.55
C GLY A 678 18.51 -12.89 -24.10
N ALA A 679 19.77 -12.67 -24.54
CA ALA A 679 20.89 -13.58 -24.28
C ALA A 679 21.54 -13.39 -22.90
N TYR A 680 21.32 -12.24 -22.26
CA TYR A 680 21.82 -11.91 -20.92
C TYR A 680 20.66 -11.88 -19.91
N ASP A 681 19.69 -11.02 -20.21
CA ASP A 681 18.41 -10.91 -19.53
C ASP A 681 17.35 -11.52 -20.45
N GLY A 682 16.80 -12.68 -20.10
CA GLY A 682 15.78 -13.39 -20.86
C GLY A 682 16.03 -14.88 -21.10
N LEU A 683 15.13 -15.51 -21.85
CA LEU A 683 15.08 -16.95 -22.09
C LEU A 683 16.34 -17.49 -22.80
N GLY A 684 16.95 -16.72 -23.69
CA GLY A 684 18.18 -17.11 -24.37
C GLY A 684 19.36 -17.35 -23.42
N GLY A 685 19.50 -16.50 -22.40
CA GLY A 685 20.52 -16.65 -21.35
C GLY A 685 20.27 -17.88 -20.47
N ILE A 686 19.00 -18.18 -20.17
CA ILE A 686 18.59 -19.37 -19.41
C ILE A 686 18.94 -20.63 -20.19
N CYS A 687 18.59 -20.70 -21.49
CA CYS A 687 18.94 -21.82 -22.36
C CYS A 687 20.45 -22.04 -22.44
N TYR A 688 21.24 -20.97 -22.56
CA TYR A 688 22.70 -21.06 -22.53
C TYR A 688 23.22 -21.65 -21.22
N ALA A 689 22.71 -21.16 -20.09
CA ALA A 689 23.08 -21.66 -18.76
C ALA A 689 22.75 -23.14 -18.62
N LEU A 690 21.56 -23.58 -19.02
CA LEU A 690 21.13 -24.98 -18.96
C LEU A 690 22.05 -25.91 -19.75
N VAL A 691 22.37 -25.55 -21.00
CA VAL A 691 23.28 -26.36 -21.84
C VAL A 691 24.65 -26.46 -21.18
N ARG A 692 25.20 -25.35 -20.67
CA ARG A 692 26.51 -25.34 -20.01
C ARG A 692 26.53 -26.10 -18.70
N LEU A 693 25.49 -25.96 -17.89
CA LEU A 693 25.34 -26.64 -16.61
C LEU A 693 25.11 -28.14 -16.79
N SER A 694 24.46 -28.56 -17.88
CA SER A 694 24.23 -29.99 -18.13
C SER A 694 25.52 -30.80 -18.23
N ALA A 695 26.57 -30.22 -18.83
CA ALA A 695 27.88 -30.83 -18.93
C ALA A 695 28.62 -30.93 -17.59
N LEU A 696 28.21 -30.15 -16.58
CA LEU A 696 28.86 -30.09 -15.27
C LEU A 696 28.06 -30.79 -14.16
N LEU A 697 26.72 -30.75 -14.23
CA LEU A 697 25.83 -31.18 -13.17
C LEU A 697 25.00 -32.43 -13.52
N GLY A 698 24.82 -32.72 -14.82
CA GLY A 698 24.07 -33.86 -15.36
C GLY A 698 23.16 -33.49 -16.55
N GLU A 699 22.98 -34.42 -17.49
CA GLU A 699 22.22 -34.19 -18.74
C GLU A 699 20.72 -33.93 -18.52
N GLU A 700 20.17 -34.31 -17.37
CA GLU A 700 18.76 -34.11 -16.99
C GLU A 700 18.31 -32.65 -17.11
N LEU A 701 19.22 -31.68 -16.92
CA LEU A 701 18.94 -30.26 -17.09
C LEU A 701 18.55 -29.86 -18.52
N THR A 702 18.88 -30.67 -19.53
CA THR A 702 18.48 -30.39 -20.93
C THR A 702 17.06 -30.81 -21.26
N GLN A 703 16.41 -31.60 -20.39
CA GLN A 703 15.05 -32.10 -20.63
C GLN A 703 13.99 -30.98 -20.66
N VAL A 704 14.31 -29.80 -20.11
CA VAL A 704 13.42 -28.63 -20.03
C VAL A 704 13.56 -27.66 -21.21
N LEU A 705 14.51 -27.91 -22.13
CA LEU A 705 14.72 -27.06 -23.31
C LEU A 705 13.50 -26.98 -24.25
N PRO A 706 12.66 -28.02 -24.42
CA PRO A 706 11.44 -27.91 -25.23
C PRO A 706 10.44 -26.88 -24.68
N ASP A 707 10.28 -26.81 -23.35
CA ASP A 707 9.42 -25.80 -22.71
C ASP A 707 10.01 -24.40 -22.90
N ALA A 708 11.33 -24.26 -22.74
CA ALA A 708 12.01 -22.99 -23.00
C ALA A 708 11.85 -22.51 -24.45
N LEU A 709 11.87 -23.44 -25.41
CA LEU A 709 11.65 -23.13 -26.82
C LEU A 709 10.19 -22.77 -27.12
N THR A 710 9.25 -23.32 -26.37
CA THR A 710 7.81 -22.98 -26.51
C THR A 710 7.50 -21.61 -25.91
N ALA A 711 8.20 -21.22 -24.85
CA ALA A 711 8.08 -19.91 -24.22
C ALA A 711 8.72 -18.76 -25.02
N LEU A 712 9.68 -19.09 -25.91
CA LEU A 712 10.36 -18.19 -26.85
C LEU A 712 9.53 -17.94 -28.09
#